data_AF-A0A1V6VAP9-F1
#
_entry.id   AF-A0A1V6VAP9-F1
#
_cell.length_a   1.000
_cell.length_b   1.000
_cell.length_c   1.000
_cell.angle_alpha   90.00
_cell.angle_beta   90.00
_cell.angle_gamma   90.00
#
_symmetry.space_group_name_H-M   'P 1'
#
loop_
_entity.id
_entity.type
_entity.pdbx_description
1 polymer ?
#
loop_
_entity_poly.entity_id
_entity_poly.type
_entity_poly.pdbx_seq_one_letter_code
_entity_poly.pdbx_strand_id
1 'polypeptide(L)'
;MSSKVEASPDHSYAKLELGVQISARMVFSTITQTCCTHTEKWKRLVRYVLAELHMKNKSINPLVHQARAMLGHVESSENMIYNARRIGRRWHAIVSWISQKSDEPLTGILLVLEKGYIWERYAESQWRTALDKLLKKSNILRKAKELSKLADNFIKEVKLHLSFVNPPKHTVLGFSRCEGRNEAVLSDDTRSIAMVLEVIPHLKATGSADSARLMILLSYLANYELPVDLLYRGASPRKRWTKDGDIVEEDPGELGLSDDLIRICSPDTLTKVLSKLQSSSAIDWVSNSRFKLSERARDRMLNMLPGSTHSFWCLQALILASRSIPWKYLEQTELDANLLLSHVRYTLERAQRYCKVEDITPMARIDIALNVIESARFSHMEWKQSAIKHAEDLTVGLDDGYMRLCLAQRQCLLHRLSGEIDLASIALADGASYKGNRKLHAAYGHTVVQHALNHIQLDQLTEAMEVLRAWEPTSWANSAMEQTVLFRQQLIIGKILRYRGYFVGSLSYLERSQNIMNTPKGLNYIEDTSELACSLADTYLELDDPAKAESCLRAAIDRQASKQGILIIALAECLFAQEKLGEAERTLCRVSQCRLKLMKMDKLRLAILQAKLSHVQSQFGEAFRYWTEAMSNLRQFNLASGRTTRTILLSQCDVLKHQGLFDLERRTRNQLDALEECADAVGALYWIPGLRHWLNYLEQCN
;
A
#
# COMPACT_ATOMS: atom_id res chain seq x y z
N MET A 1 10.30 43.19 -16.74
CA MET A 1 9.47 43.38 -17.95
C MET A 1 8.05 43.73 -17.52
N SER A 2 7.69 44.99 -17.71
CA SER A 2 6.37 45.57 -17.42
C SER A 2 5.36 45.08 -18.47
N SER A 3 4.23 44.48 -18.04
CA SER A 3 3.12 44.21 -18.96
C SER A 3 1.89 44.99 -18.54
N LYS A 4 1.47 45.86 -19.47
CA LYS A 4 0.22 46.61 -19.46
C LYS A 4 -0.96 45.65 -19.24
N VAL A 5 -1.77 45.97 -18.24
CA VAL A 5 -3.13 45.46 -18.12
C VAL A 5 -3.99 46.37 -19.00
N GLU A 6 -4.17 45.98 -20.27
CA GLU A 6 -5.21 46.57 -21.10
C GLU A 6 -6.56 46.02 -20.65
N ALA A 7 -7.40 46.92 -20.14
CA ALA A 7 -8.82 46.68 -19.95
C ALA A 7 -9.50 46.86 -21.31
N SER A 8 -10.07 45.79 -21.85
CA SER A 8 -11.04 45.86 -22.94
C SER A 8 -12.45 45.84 -22.33
N PRO A 9 -13.27 46.88 -22.53
CA PRO A 9 -14.71 46.83 -22.28
C PRO A 9 -15.43 46.22 -23.50
N ASP A 10 -16.64 45.73 -23.30
CA ASP A 10 -17.54 45.17 -24.32
C ASP A 10 -17.17 43.80 -24.91
N HIS A 11 -17.35 42.74 -24.12
CA HIS A 11 -17.89 41.49 -24.64
C HIS A 11 -19.18 41.14 -23.89
N SER A 12 -20.29 41.32 -24.62
CA SER A 12 -21.65 40.89 -24.31
C SER A 12 -21.70 39.55 -23.56
N TYR A 13 -22.39 39.56 -22.41
CA TYR A 13 -22.62 38.41 -21.53
C TYR A 13 -23.62 37.37 -22.08
N ALA A 14 -23.95 37.43 -23.37
CA ALA A 14 -25.04 36.64 -23.96
C ALA A 14 -24.63 35.33 -24.66
N LYS A 15 -23.43 34.78 -24.42
CA LYS A 15 -23.02 33.52 -25.08
C LYS A 15 -22.20 32.54 -24.23
N LEU A 16 -22.49 32.45 -22.94
CA LEU A 16 -22.23 31.20 -22.20
C LEU A 16 -23.53 30.39 -22.27
N GLU A 17 -23.72 29.62 -23.34
CA GLU A 17 -24.79 28.62 -23.49
C GLU A 17 -24.60 27.51 -22.42
N LEU A 18 -24.87 27.84 -21.16
CA LEU A 18 -24.80 26.94 -19.99
C LEU A 18 -26.13 26.21 -19.74
N GLY A 19 -27.13 26.43 -20.59
CA GLY A 19 -28.41 25.72 -20.56
C GLY A 19 -28.42 24.40 -21.34
N VAL A 20 -27.28 23.93 -21.83
CA VAL A 20 -27.18 22.66 -22.56
C VAL A 20 -27.10 21.52 -21.56
N GLN A 21 -28.08 20.62 -21.61
CA GLN A 21 -28.08 19.36 -20.85
C GLN A 21 -26.78 18.60 -21.15
N ILE A 22 -25.93 18.44 -20.15
CA ILE A 22 -24.61 17.84 -20.33
C ILE A 22 -24.79 16.33 -20.47
N SER A 23 -24.40 15.77 -21.61
CA SER A 23 -24.36 14.31 -21.74
C SER A 23 -23.04 13.74 -21.21
N ALA A 24 -23.06 12.51 -20.70
CA ALA A 24 -21.83 11.81 -20.30
C ALA A 24 -20.79 11.78 -21.42
N ARG A 25 -21.24 11.61 -22.69
CA ARG A 25 -20.38 11.65 -23.87
C ARG A 25 -19.65 13.00 -24.01
N MET A 26 -20.33 14.10 -23.72
CA MET A 26 -19.76 15.47 -23.76
C MET A 26 -18.72 15.70 -22.65
N VAL A 27 -18.95 15.17 -21.45
CA VAL A 27 -17.96 15.23 -20.35
C VAL A 27 -16.68 14.49 -20.74
N PHE A 28 -16.82 13.26 -21.23
CA PHE A 28 -15.66 12.45 -21.61
C PHE A 28 -14.92 13.02 -22.82
N SER A 29 -15.61 13.54 -23.84
CA SER A 29 -14.96 14.17 -25.00
C SER A 29 -14.17 15.43 -24.61
N THR A 30 -14.65 16.17 -23.61
CA THR A 30 -13.97 17.34 -23.04
C THR A 30 -12.67 16.94 -22.30
N ILE A 31 -12.66 15.77 -21.68
CA ILE A 31 -11.48 15.21 -20.99
C ILE A 31 -10.45 14.68 -22.01
N THR A 32 -10.89 13.98 -23.05
CA THR A 32 -10.02 13.31 -24.04
C THR A 32 -9.72 14.16 -25.28
N GLN A 33 -10.16 15.42 -25.33
CA GLN A 33 -9.89 16.38 -26.42
C GLN A 33 -10.30 15.89 -27.84
N THR A 34 -11.14 14.87 -27.96
CA THR A 34 -11.31 14.14 -29.22
C THR A 34 -12.20 14.80 -30.27
N CYS A 35 -12.98 15.82 -29.92
CA CYS A 35 -13.68 16.72 -30.85
C CYS A 35 -14.54 17.68 -30.03
N CYS A 36 -14.08 18.88 -29.67
CA CYS A 36 -14.95 19.86 -28.99
C CYS A 36 -14.56 21.31 -29.30
N THR A 37 -15.53 22.06 -29.84
CA THR A 37 -15.54 23.52 -30.08
C THR A 37 -15.76 24.35 -28.80
N HIS A 38 -15.65 23.74 -27.62
CA HIS A 38 -16.03 24.38 -26.36
C HIS A 38 -14.97 25.36 -25.82
N THR A 39 -15.47 26.39 -25.14
CA THR A 39 -14.61 27.44 -24.57
C THR A 39 -13.70 26.89 -23.47
N GLU A 40 -12.46 27.39 -23.40
CA GLU A 40 -11.43 26.96 -22.44
C GLU A 40 -11.85 27.03 -20.96
N LYS A 41 -12.93 27.77 -20.65
CA LYS A 41 -13.50 27.85 -19.30
C LYS A 41 -14.20 26.54 -18.89
N TRP A 42 -14.84 25.83 -19.82
CA TRP A 42 -15.55 24.58 -19.55
C TRP A 42 -14.59 23.43 -19.24
N LYS A 43 -13.50 23.35 -20.01
CA LYS A 43 -12.44 22.36 -19.78
C LYS A 43 -11.88 22.47 -18.36
N ARG A 44 -11.76 23.68 -17.81
CA ARG A 44 -11.27 23.89 -16.44
C ARG A 44 -12.23 23.36 -15.39
N LEU A 45 -13.53 23.63 -15.55
CA LEU A 45 -14.55 23.12 -14.63
C LEU A 45 -14.57 21.59 -14.64
N VAL A 46 -14.54 20.95 -15.81
CA VAL A 46 -14.49 19.48 -15.92
C VAL A 46 -13.22 18.91 -15.27
N ARG A 47 -12.05 19.53 -15.52
CA ARG A 47 -10.79 19.13 -14.89
C ARG A 47 -10.82 19.30 -13.37
N TYR A 48 -11.39 20.40 -12.88
CA TYR A 48 -11.58 20.66 -11.45
C TYR A 48 -12.41 19.55 -10.80
N VAL A 49 -13.58 19.21 -11.38
CA VAL A 49 -14.43 18.12 -10.89
C VAL A 49 -13.71 16.78 -10.91
N LEU A 50 -12.96 16.50 -11.98
CA LEU A 50 -12.18 15.28 -12.12
C LEU A 50 -11.15 15.13 -10.99
N ALA A 51 -10.50 16.24 -10.58
CA ALA A 51 -9.56 16.23 -9.47
C ALA A 51 -10.23 16.11 -8.10
N GLU A 52 -11.42 16.69 -7.94
CA GLU A 52 -12.21 16.64 -6.70
C GLU A 52 -12.71 15.22 -6.41
N LEU A 53 -13.25 14.52 -7.42
CA LEU A 53 -13.75 13.15 -7.27
C LEU A 53 -12.62 12.11 -7.18
N HIS A 54 -11.51 12.37 -7.88
CA HIS A 54 -10.37 11.45 -7.99
C HIS A 54 -9.10 12.03 -7.37
N MET A 55 -9.13 12.18 -6.03
CA MET A 55 -7.99 12.57 -5.21
C MET A 55 -6.72 11.77 -5.51
N LYS A 56 -5.55 12.38 -5.24
CA LYS A 56 -4.21 11.80 -5.50
C LYS A 56 -4.17 10.34 -5.01
N ASN A 57 -3.62 9.44 -5.84
CA ASN A 57 -3.50 7.98 -5.60
C ASN A 57 -4.71 7.08 -5.96
N LYS A 58 -5.90 7.62 -6.27
CA LYS A 58 -6.95 6.79 -6.91
C LYS A 58 -6.57 6.40 -8.35
N SER A 59 -6.78 5.14 -8.75
CA SER A 59 -6.56 4.66 -10.12
C SER A 59 -7.47 5.39 -11.11
N ILE A 60 -6.92 5.74 -12.28
CA ILE A 60 -7.69 6.33 -13.39
C ILE A 60 -8.31 5.27 -14.29
N ASN A 61 -7.99 3.98 -14.10
CA ASN A 61 -8.43 2.89 -14.98
C ASN A 61 -9.95 2.81 -15.14
N PRO A 62 -10.79 2.99 -14.09
CA PRO A 62 -12.24 3.01 -14.25
C PRO A 62 -12.71 4.11 -15.21
N LEU A 63 -12.09 5.30 -15.14
CA LEU A 63 -12.38 6.43 -16.03
C LEU A 63 -11.91 6.14 -17.46
N VAL A 64 -10.75 5.51 -17.63
CA VAL A 64 -10.21 5.12 -18.94
C VAL A 64 -11.12 4.09 -19.60
N HIS A 65 -11.60 3.09 -18.85
CA HIS A 65 -12.55 2.10 -19.35
C HIS A 65 -13.87 2.74 -19.79
N GLN A 66 -14.43 3.65 -19.00
CA GLN A 66 -15.69 4.31 -19.34
C GLN A 66 -15.54 5.31 -20.50
N ALA A 67 -14.43 6.04 -20.55
CA ALA A 67 -14.10 6.90 -21.70
C ALA A 67 -14.01 6.08 -22.98
N ARG A 68 -13.37 4.90 -22.94
CA ARG A 68 -13.31 3.97 -24.08
C ARG A 68 -14.68 3.39 -24.43
N ALA A 69 -15.51 3.08 -23.44
CA ALA A 69 -16.87 2.58 -23.68
C ALA A 69 -17.78 3.65 -24.34
N MET A 70 -17.63 4.92 -23.95
CA MET A 70 -18.47 6.02 -24.42
C MET A 70 -17.99 6.67 -25.73
N LEU A 71 -16.69 6.71 -25.97
CA LEU A 71 -16.08 7.42 -27.11
C LEU A 71 -15.46 6.48 -28.16
N GLY A 72 -15.47 5.17 -27.90
CA GLY A 72 -14.71 4.21 -28.70
C GLY A 72 -13.23 4.21 -28.34
N HIS A 73 -12.41 3.52 -29.14
CA HIS A 73 -10.97 3.45 -28.90
C HIS A 73 -10.32 4.81 -29.22
N VAL A 74 -9.96 5.55 -28.17
CA VAL A 74 -9.16 6.78 -28.27
C VAL A 74 -7.72 6.44 -27.88
N GLU A 75 -6.79 6.54 -28.84
CA GLU A 75 -5.35 6.46 -28.58
C GLU A 75 -4.96 7.48 -27.50
N SER A 76 -4.12 7.07 -26.55
CA SER A 76 -3.62 7.95 -25.47
C SER A 76 -4.67 8.46 -24.46
N SER A 77 -5.87 7.85 -24.40
CA SER A 77 -6.93 8.18 -23.42
C SER A 77 -6.45 8.22 -21.96
N GLU A 78 -5.52 7.35 -21.59
CA GLU A 78 -4.92 7.30 -20.25
C GLU A 78 -4.06 8.53 -19.94
N ASN A 79 -3.16 8.92 -20.85
CA ASN A 79 -2.32 10.11 -20.70
C ASN A 79 -3.16 11.39 -20.68
N MET A 80 -4.23 11.46 -21.48
CA MET A 80 -5.13 12.61 -21.52
C MET A 80 -5.90 12.77 -20.20
N ILE A 81 -6.47 11.68 -19.68
CA ILE A 81 -7.15 11.68 -18.38
C ILE A 81 -6.17 12.02 -17.25
N TYR A 82 -4.95 11.48 -17.29
CA TYR A 82 -3.90 11.80 -16.32
C TYR A 82 -3.53 13.29 -16.34
N ASN A 83 -3.32 13.87 -17.53
CA ASN A 83 -3.00 15.29 -17.68
C ASN A 83 -4.17 16.19 -17.26
N ALA A 84 -5.41 15.85 -17.64
CA ALA A 84 -6.61 16.55 -17.21
C ALA A 84 -6.75 16.57 -15.68
N ARG A 85 -6.49 15.45 -15.02
CA ARG A 85 -6.50 15.34 -13.55
C ARG A 85 -5.37 16.14 -12.91
N ARG A 86 -4.16 16.11 -13.49
CA ARG A 86 -3.02 16.92 -13.01
C ARG A 86 -3.35 18.41 -13.04
N ILE A 87 -3.91 18.89 -14.15
CA ILE A 87 -4.35 20.28 -14.31
C ILE A 87 -5.49 20.60 -13.35
N GLY A 88 -6.45 19.69 -13.20
CA GLY A 88 -7.56 19.82 -12.25
C GLY A 88 -7.11 20.06 -10.81
N ARG A 89 -6.07 19.35 -10.35
CA ARG A 89 -5.52 19.54 -9.00
C ARG A 89 -4.95 20.95 -8.79
N ARG A 90 -4.34 21.54 -9.82
CA ARG A 90 -3.88 22.93 -9.76
C ARG A 90 -5.06 23.88 -9.58
N TRP A 91 -6.16 23.66 -10.32
CA TRP A 91 -7.38 24.45 -10.17
C TRP A 91 -8.04 24.26 -8.80
N HIS A 92 -8.04 23.05 -8.25
CA HIS A 92 -8.50 22.78 -6.90
C HIS A 92 -7.72 23.57 -5.85
N ALA A 93 -6.39 23.59 -5.96
CA ALA A 93 -5.53 24.38 -5.06
C ALA A 93 -5.81 25.89 -5.17
N ILE A 94 -6.06 26.41 -6.38
CA ILE A 94 -6.41 27.82 -6.61
C ILE A 94 -7.75 28.18 -5.95
N VAL A 95 -8.79 27.36 -6.14
CA VAL A 95 -10.11 27.57 -5.51
C VAL A 95 -9.99 27.51 -3.98
N SER A 96 -9.28 26.51 -3.45
CA SER A 96 -9.05 26.38 -2.01
C SER A 96 -8.31 27.58 -1.42
N TRP A 97 -7.26 28.06 -2.08
CA TRP A 97 -6.50 29.25 -1.64
C TRP A 97 -7.38 30.50 -1.56
N ILE A 98 -8.19 30.76 -2.60
CA ILE A 98 -9.04 31.95 -2.66
C ILE A 98 -10.21 31.87 -1.68
N SER A 99 -10.66 30.65 -1.37
CA SER A 99 -11.78 30.42 -0.47
C SER A 99 -11.39 30.47 1.02
N GLN A 100 -10.11 30.63 1.37
CA GLN A 100 -9.64 30.66 2.77
C GLN A 100 -10.32 31.70 3.67
N LYS A 101 -10.91 32.75 3.08
CA LYS A 101 -11.60 33.85 3.81
C LYS A 101 -13.11 33.88 3.55
N SER A 102 -13.68 32.82 3.00
CA SER A 102 -15.08 32.71 2.61
C SER A 102 -15.67 31.44 3.21
N ASP A 103 -16.90 31.50 3.73
CA ASP A 103 -17.59 30.34 4.29
C ASP A 103 -17.98 29.32 3.21
N GLU A 104 -18.02 29.75 1.94
CA GLU A 104 -18.31 28.92 0.77
C GLU A 104 -17.17 28.92 -0.26
N PRO A 105 -16.94 27.81 -0.99
CA PRO A 105 -15.92 27.73 -2.02
C PRO A 105 -16.22 28.69 -3.19
N LEU A 106 -15.27 29.54 -3.54
CA LEU A 106 -15.38 30.52 -4.61
C LEU A 106 -15.06 29.91 -5.98
N THR A 107 -15.83 28.88 -6.39
CA THR A 107 -15.66 28.11 -7.64
C THR A 107 -15.79 28.97 -8.90
N GLY A 108 -16.50 30.10 -8.83
CA GLY A 108 -16.65 31.04 -9.95
C GLY A 108 -15.31 31.61 -10.43
N ILE A 109 -14.24 31.54 -9.63
CA ILE A 109 -12.90 31.93 -10.07
C ILE A 109 -12.42 31.16 -11.32
N LEU A 110 -12.88 29.92 -11.51
CA LEU A 110 -12.54 29.08 -12.67
C LEU A 110 -13.03 29.71 -13.99
N LEU A 111 -14.06 30.56 -13.92
CA LEU A 111 -14.68 31.27 -15.02
C LEU A 111 -14.14 32.70 -15.20
N VAL A 112 -13.62 33.29 -14.12
CA VAL A 112 -13.14 34.69 -14.10
C VAL A 112 -11.69 34.79 -14.56
N LEU A 113 -10.82 33.84 -14.20
CA LEU A 113 -9.40 33.91 -14.58
C LEU A 113 -9.24 33.72 -16.09
N GLU A 114 -8.80 34.75 -16.80
CA GLU A 114 -8.50 34.65 -18.22
C GLU A 114 -7.17 33.92 -18.45
N LYS A 115 -7.00 33.36 -19.66
CA LYS A 115 -5.77 32.66 -20.08
C LYS A 115 -5.35 31.54 -19.10
N GLY A 116 -6.22 30.54 -18.92
CA GLY A 116 -6.02 29.42 -17.98
C GLY A 116 -4.64 28.75 -18.05
N TYR A 117 -4.06 28.64 -19.26
CA TYR A 117 -2.72 28.05 -19.44
C TYR A 117 -1.60 28.71 -18.63
N ILE A 118 -1.74 29.98 -18.25
CA ILE A 118 -0.78 30.69 -17.40
C ILE A 118 -0.80 30.07 -16.00
N TRP A 119 -1.98 29.94 -15.40
CA TRP A 119 -2.18 29.35 -14.07
C TRP A 119 -1.81 27.86 -14.02
N GLU A 120 -2.03 27.16 -15.13
CA GLU A 120 -1.73 25.73 -15.25
C GLU A 120 -0.21 25.44 -15.30
N ARG A 121 0.62 26.40 -15.73
CA ARG A 121 2.07 26.22 -15.92
C ARG A 121 2.96 26.84 -14.84
N TYR A 122 2.50 27.87 -14.13
CA TYR A 122 3.30 28.59 -13.12
C TYR A 122 3.57 27.73 -11.90
N ALA A 123 4.73 27.87 -11.25
CA ALA A 123 5.04 27.20 -9.98
C ALA A 123 4.13 27.68 -8.83
N GLU A 124 4.02 26.90 -7.76
CA GLU A 124 3.07 27.17 -6.69
C GLU A 124 3.26 28.49 -5.95
N SER A 125 4.51 28.79 -5.60
CA SER A 125 4.90 30.08 -5.02
C SER A 125 4.55 31.26 -5.93
N GLN A 126 4.64 31.07 -7.25
CA GLN A 126 4.42 32.14 -8.22
C GLN A 126 2.94 32.46 -8.42
N TRP A 127 2.07 31.45 -8.56
CA TRP A 127 0.63 31.72 -8.70
C TRP A 127 -0.01 32.16 -7.38
N ARG A 128 0.46 31.70 -6.22
CA ARG A 128 -0.01 32.21 -4.91
C ARG A 128 0.29 33.70 -4.77
N THR A 129 1.52 34.12 -5.05
CA THR A 129 1.92 35.53 -5.04
C THR A 129 1.09 36.37 -6.03
N ALA A 130 0.78 35.83 -7.21
CA ALA A 130 -0.07 36.49 -8.20
C ALA A 130 -1.52 36.60 -7.71
N LEU A 131 -2.08 35.56 -7.08
CA LEU A 131 -3.41 35.59 -6.49
C LEU A 131 -3.48 36.58 -5.33
N ASP A 132 -2.49 36.65 -4.45
CA ASP A 132 -2.50 37.60 -3.32
C ASP A 132 -2.49 39.06 -3.80
N LYS A 133 -1.82 39.33 -4.93
CA LYS A 133 -1.89 40.63 -5.62
C LYS A 133 -3.24 40.88 -6.29
N LEU A 134 -3.91 39.82 -6.77
CA LEU A 134 -5.25 39.91 -7.37
C LEU A 134 -6.36 40.02 -6.33
N LEU A 135 -6.22 39.41 -5.14
CA LEU A 135 -7.16 39.52 -4.02
C LEU A 135 -7.28 40.96 -3.52
N LYS A 136 -6.23 41.77 -3.71
CA LYS A 136 -6.25 43.22 -3.45
C LYS A 136 -7.06 44.02 -4.49
N LYS A 137 -7.49 43.41 -5.60
CA LYS A 137 -8.36 44.02 -6.63
C LYS A 137 -9.80 43.49 -6.46
N SER A 138 -10.63 44.23 -5.75
CA SER A 138 -12.01 43.86 -5.34
C SER A 138 -12.92 43.34 -6.47
N ASN A 139 -12.72 43.80 -7.71
CA ASN A 139 -13.57 43.46 -8.85
C ASN A 139 -13.52 41.97 -9.27
N ILE A 140 -12.38 41.28 -9.08
CA ILE A 140 -12.24 39.88 -9.50
C ILE A 140 -12.94 38.93 -8.51
N LEU A 141 -12.77 39.18 -7.21
CA LEU A 141 -13.44 38.42 -6.16
C LEU A 141 -14.95 38.59 -6.20
N ARG A 142 -15.42 39.82 -6.43
CA ARG A 142 -16.84 40.11 -6.59
C ARG A 142 -17.41 39.34 -7.79
N LYS A 143 -16.75 39.36 -8.95
CA LYS A 143 -17.14 38.57 -10.12
C LYS A 143 -17.09 37.06 -9.86
N ALA A 144 -16.10 36.58 -9.11
CA ALA A 144 -15.99 35.16 -8.77
C ALA A 144 -17.19 34.74 -7.91
N LYS A 145 -17.57 35.54 -6.92
CA LYS A 145 -18.75 35.29 -6.08
C LYS A 145 -20.05 35.31 -6.88
N GLU A 146 -20.23 36.27 -7.79
CA GLU A 146 -21.39 36.35 -8.68
C GLU A 146 -21.53 35.10 -9.59
N LEU A 147 -20.40 34.52 -10.00
CA LEU A 147 -20.37 33.36 -10.89
C LEU A 147 -20.28 32.01 -10.18
N SER A 148 -20.03 31.95 -8.87
CA SER A 148 -19.91 30.69 -8.12
C SER A 148 -21.16 29.83 -8.25
N LYS A 149 -22.36 30.40 -8.05
CA LYS A 149 -23.62 29.64 -8.17
C LYS A 149 -23.77 28.92 -9.51
N LEU A 150 -23.33 29.58 -10.58
CA LEU A 150 -23.36 29.04 -11.94
C LEU A 150 -22.27 27.98 -12.16
N ALA A 151 -21.06 28.19 -11.63
CA ALA A 151 -20.00 27.18 -11.64
C ALA A 151 -20.38 25.94 -10.79
N ASP A 152 -21.03 26.12 -9.65
CA ASP A 152 -21.45 25.06 -8.73
C ASP A 152 -22.55 24.18 -9.32
N ASN A 153 -23.53 24.78 -9.99
CA ASN A 153 -24.56 24.04 -10.72
C ASN A 153 -23.93 23.14 -11.78
N PHE A 154 -22.97 23.68 -12.54
CA PHE A 154 -22.24 22.92 -13.55
C PHE A 154 -21.37 21.81 -12.94
N ILE A 155 -20.64 22.13 -11.87
CA ILE A 155 -19.84 21.17 -11.10
C ILE A 155 -20.72 20.02 -10.61
N LYS A 156 -21.92 20.30 -10.10
CA LYS A 156 -22.87 19.30 -9.63
C LYS A 156 -23.35 18.39 -10.76
N GLU A 157 -23.65 18.94 -11.93
CA GLU A 157 -24.07 18.17 -13.10
C GLU A 157 -22.95 17.27 -13.64
N VAL A 158 -21.73 17.80 -13.76
CA VAL A 158 -20.56 17.01 -14.17
C VAL A 158 -20.24 15.93 -13.12
N LYS A 159 -20.42 16.23 -11.83
CA LYS A 159 -20.24 15.24 -10.75
C LYS A 159 -21.19 14.07 -10.92
N LEU A 160 -22.46 14.27 -11.31
CA LEU A 160 -23.39 13.16 -11.53
C LEU A 160 -22.90 12.18 -12.58
N HIS A 161 -22.17 12.65 -13.60
CA HIS A 161 -21.62 11.81 -14.66
C HIS A 161 -20.28 11.16 -14.31
N LEU A 162 -19.50 11.77 -13.41
CA LEU A 162 -18.18 11.29 -12.99
C LEU A 162 -18.19 10.57 -11.62
N SER A 163 -19.25 10.71 -10.83
CA SER A 163 -19.42 10.03 -9.55
C SER A 163 -19.88 8.60 -9.81
N PHE A 164 -19.03 7.64 -9.46
CA PHE A 164 -19.29 6.20 -9.59
C PHE A 164 -20.32 5.68 -8.56
N VAL A 165 -21.50 6.28 -8.51
CA VAL A 165 -22.63 5.79 -7.69
C VAL A 165 -23.60 5.07 -8.61
N ASN A 166 -23.91 3.81 -8.26
CA ASN A 166 -24.96 3.00 -8.86
C ASN A 166 -26.24 3.83 -9.12
N PRO A 167 -26.98 3.59 -10.22
CA PRO A 167 -28.23 4.30 -10.48
C PRO A 167 -29.24 4.13 -9.33
N PRO A 168 -30.16 5.10 -9.14
CA PRO A 168 -31.03 5.15 -7.97
C PRO A 168 -31.98 3.95 -7.95
N LYS A 169 -32.03 3.28 -6.80
CA LYS A 169 -32.92 2.15 -6.50
C LYS A 169 -34.38 2.59 -6.63
N HIS A 170 -35.18 1.83 -7.36
CA HIS A 170 -36.62 1.89 -7.25
C HIS A 170 -37.06 1.52 -5.84
N THR A 171 -37.99 2.31 -5.32
CA THR A 171 -38.75 2.17 -4.08
C THR A 171 -39.31 0.76 -3.94
N VAL A 172 -38.99 0.06 -2.85
CA VAL A 172 -39.80 -1.07 -2.36
C VAL A 172 -40.04 -0.87 -0.87
N LEU A 173 -41.32 -0.86 -0.54
CA LEU A 173 -41.90 -0.73 0.79
C LEU A 173 -41.35 -1.78 1.76
N GLY A 174 -41.35 -1.38 3.04
CA GLY A 174 -40.70 -2.08 4.13
C GLY A 174 -41.27 -3.44 4.49
N PHE A 175 -40.51 -4.16 5.32
CA PHE A 175 -40.99 -5.28 6.10
C PHE A 175 -40.37 -5.32 7.50
N SER A 176 -41.19 -5.88 8.37
CA SER A 176 -41.20 -5.95 9.82
C SER A 176 -39.92 -6.41 10.51
N ARG A 177 -39.74 -5.89 11.74
CA ARG A 177 -38.94 -6.44 12.83
C ARG A 177 -39.22 -7.94 13.03
N CYS A 178 -38.17 -8.72 13.19
CA CYS A 178 -38.19 -9.99 13.91
C CYS A 178 -37.01 -9.99 14.89
N GLU A 179 -37.31 -9.87 16.18
CA GLU A 179 -36.43 -10.28 17.27
C GLU A 179 -36.64 -11.79 17.49
N GLY A 180 -35.57 -12.58 17.63
CA GLY A 180 -35.71 -14.01 17.94
C GLY A 180 -34.37 -14.75 18.02
N ARG A 181 -34.17 -15.45 19.14
CA ARG A 181 -33.01 -16.25 19.56
C ARG A 181 -32.59 -17.37 18.59
N ASN A 182 -31.32 -17.77 18.74
CA ASN A 182 -30.52 -18.79 18.03
C ASN A 182 -31.10 -20.20 17.78
N GLU A 183 -32.36 -20.52 18.11
CA GLU A 183 -32.94 -21.85 17.84
C GLU A 183 -33.44 -22.01 16.38
N ALA A 184 -33.72 -20.92 15.67
CA ALA A 184 -34.25 -20.96 14.30
C ALA A 184 -33.21 -21.30 13.21
N VAL A 185 -31.90 -21.29 13.53
CA VAL A 185 -30.82 -21.46 12.52
C VAL A 185 -30.65 -22.94 12.11
N LEU A 186 -30.96 -23.90 13.00
CA LEU A 186 -30.82 -25.34 12.72
C LEU A 186 -31.87 -25.86 11.70
N SER A 187 -33.08 -25.30 11.69
CA SER A 187 -34.11 -25.68 10.72
C SER A 187 -33.82 -25.17 9.31
N ASP A 188 -33.16 -24.02 9.18
CA ASP A 188 -32.84 -23.39 7.90
C ASP A 188 -31.59 -24.00 7.22
N ASP A 189 -30.65 -24.58 7.99
CA ASP A 189 -29.53 -25.37 7.44
C ASP A 189 -30.03 -26.64 6.75
N THR A 190 -30.92 -27.39 7.41
CA THR A 190 -31.51 -28.62 6.87
C THR A 190 -32.25 -28.37 5.55
N ARG A 191 -32.98 -27.24 5.48
CA ARG A 191 -33.69 -26.81 4.27
C ARG A 191 -32.73 -26.42 3.16
N SER A 192 -31.63 -25.73 3.48
CA SER A 192 -30.59 -25.35 2.51
C SER A 192 -29.90 -26.58 1.91
N ILE A 193 -29.57 -27.57 2.75
CA ILE A 193 -28.94 -28.83 2.31
C ILE A 193 -29.89 -29.62 1.41
N ALA A 194 -31.17 -29.74 1.79
CA ALA A 194 -32.16 -30.44 0.99
C ALA A 194 -32.27 -29.86 -0.43
N MET A 195 -32.29 -28.54 -0.57
CA MET A 195 -32.32 -27.87 -1.88
C MET A 195 -31.06 -28.18 -2.72
N VAL A 196 -29.88 -28.19 -2.11
CA VAL A 196 -28.62 -28.50 -2.83
C VAL A 196 -28.61 -29.94 -3.34
N LEU A 197 -29.11 -30.89 -2.54
CA LEU A 197 -29.23 -32.28 -2.95
C LEU A 197 -30.23 -32.44 -4.12
N GLU A 198 -31.29 -31.63 -4.18
CA GLU A 198 -32.19 -31.64 -5.34
C GLU A 198 -31.56 -31.06 -6.61
N VAL A 199 -30.71 -30.03 -6.48
CA VAL A 199 -30.08 -29.35 -7.61
C VAL A 199 -28.91 -30.14 -8.22
N ILE A 200 -28.21 -30.93 -7.40
CA ILE A 200 -27.17 -31.84 -7.87
C ILE A 200 -27.57 -33.28 -7.52
N PRO A 201 -28.32 -33.96 -8.40
CA PRO A 201 -28.82 -35.31 -8.16
C PRO A 201 -27.70 -36.31 -7.82
N HIS A 202 -26.49 -36.09 -8.33
CA HIS A 202 -25.30 -36.89 -8.01
C HIS A 202 -24.83 -36.71 -6.54
N LEU A 203 -25.05 -35.55 -5.92
CA LEU A 203 -24.81 -35.36 -4.49
C LEU A 203 -25.91 -36.01 -3.64
N LYS A 204 -27.16 -36.04 -4.13
CA LYS A 204 -28.25 -36.81 -3.52
C LYS A 204 -27.99 -38.32 -3.56
N ALA A 205 -27.49 -38.83 -4.68
CA ALA A 205 -27.11 -40.24 -4.85
C ALA A 205 -25.97 -40.67 -3.90
N THR A 206 -25.09 -39.73 -3.51
CA THR A 206 -24.01 -39.97 -2.56
C THR A 206 -24.39 -39.67 -1.10
N GLY A 207 -25.58 -39.13 -0.84
CA GLY A 207 -26.08 -38.79 0.50
C GLY A 207 -25.20 -37.83 1.31
N SER A 208 -24.29 -37.10 0.65
CA SER A 208 -23.19 -36.39 1.33
C SER A 208 -23.60 -34.97 1.73
N ALA A 209 -24.26 -34.82 2.88
CA ALA A 209 -24.60 -33.52 3.47
C ALA A 209 -23.38 -32.59 3.59
N ASP A 210 -22.21 -33.16 3.87
CA ASP A 210 -20.93 -32.45 3.96
C ASP A 210 -20.50 -31.84 2.62
N SER A 211 -20.71 -32.55 1.51
CA SER A 211 -20.45 -32.03 0.17
C SER A 211 -21.40 -30.89 -0.17
N ALA A 212 -22.67 -31.00 0.20
CA ALA A 212 -23.64 -29.93 0.01
C ALA A 212 -23.24 -28.66 0.80
N ARG A 213 -22.90 -28.79 2.09
CA ARG A 213 -22.46 -27.67 2.94
C ARG A 213 -21.20 -26.99 2.42
N LEU A 214 -20.18 -27.77 2.03
CA LEU A 214 -18.97 -27.19 1.44
C LEU A 214 -19.30 -26.43 0.15
N MET A 215 -20.16 -26.99 -0.70
CA MET A 215 -20.53 -26.34 -1.96
C MET A 215 -21.32 -25.04 -1.73
N ILE A 216 -22.16 -24.99 -0.68
CA ILE A 216 -22.76 -23.74 -0.18
C ILE A 216 -21.69 -22.74 0.20
N LEU A 217 -20.79 -23.09 1.11
CA LEU A 217 -19.71 -22.20 1.55
C LEU A 217 -18.89 -21.64 0.36
N LEU A 218 -18.46 -22.53 -0.55
CA LEU A 218 -17.66 -22.18 -1.71
C LEU A 218 -18.37 -21.18 -2.65
N SER A 219 -19.71 -21.24 -2.75
CA SER A 219 -20.47 -20.31 -3.58
C SER A 219 -20.42 -18.85 -3.11
N TYR A 220 -20.08 -18.61 -1.82
CA TYR A 220 -19.90 -17.28 -1.25
C TYR A 220 -18.46 -16.77 -1.31
N LEU A 221 -17.51 -17.60 -1.73
CA LEU A 221 -16.14 -17.17 -2.01
C LEU A 221 -16.04 -16.55 -3.42
N ALA A 222 -14.94 -15.83 -3.69
CA ALA A 222 -14.72 -15.22 -4.99
C ALA A 222 -14.64 -16.27 -6.13
N ASN A 223 -15.07 -15.89 -7.34
CA ASN A 223 -14.98 -16.73 -8.53
C ASN A 223 -13.54 -16.77 -9.10
N TYR A 224 -12.60 -17.23 -8.28
CA TYR A 224 -11.19 -17.41 -8.61
C TYR A 224 -10.75 -18.82 -8.21
N GLU A 225 -9.49 -19.16 -8.47
CA GLU A 225 -8.89 -20.39 -7.95
C GLU A 225 -8.87 -20.38 -6.43
N LEU A 226 -9.25 -21.49 -5.82
CA LEU A 226 -9.29 -21.69 -4.39
C LEU A 226 -8.11 -22.58 -4.00
N PRO A 227 -7.15 -22.08 -3.20
CA PRO A 227 -6.15 -22.94 -2.61
C PRO A 227 -6.78 -23.79 -1.51
N VAL A 228 -6.48 -25.09 -1.49
CA VAL A 228 -6.97 -26.02 -0.43
C VAL A 228 -6.60 -25.50 0.96
N ASP A 229 -5.39 -24.95 1.08
CA ASP A 229 -4.89 -24.33 2.31
C ASP A 229 -5.78 -23.21 2.85
N LEU A 230 -6.51 -22.46 2.01
CA LEU A 230 -7.44 -21.42 2.50
C LEU A 230 -8.53 -22.04 3.38
N LEU A 231 -9.09 -23.17 2.95
CA LEU A 231 -10.15 -23.87 3.68
C LEU A 231 -9.62 -24.46 4.98
N TYR A 232 -8.52 -25.20 4.88
CA TYR A 232 -7.87 -25.82 6.04
C TYR A 232 -7.49 -24.76 7.08
N ARG A 233 -6.81 -23.70 6.66
CA ARG A 233 -6.33 -22.63 7.55
C ARG A 233 -7.45 -21.81 8.16
N GLY A 234 -8.51 -21.53 7.40
CA GLY A 234 -9.66 -20.76 7.89
C GLY A 234 -10.44 -21.50 8.98
N ALA A 235 -10.45 -22.84 8.91
CA ALA A 235 -11.22 -23.71 9.78
C ALA A 235 -10.40 -24.46 10.86
N SER A 236 -9.08 -24.27 10.91
CA SER A 236 -8.23 -24.84 11.97
C SER A 236 -8.10 -23.88 13.16
N PRO A 237 -7.72 -24.39 14.35
CA PRO A 237 -7.22 -23.54 15.44
C PRO A 237 -6.04 -22.69 14.97
N ARG A 238 -5.99 -21.42 15.40
CA ARG A 238 -4.96 -20.47 14.94
C ARG A 238 -4.26 -19.78 16.08
N LYS A 239 -2.97 -19.52 15.89
CA LYS A 239 -2.14 -18.85 16.88
C LYS A 239 -2.59 -17.41 17.07
N ARG A 240 -2.74 -16.99 18.32
CA ARG A 240 -3.13 -15.66 18.77
C ARG A 240 -2.33 -15.23 19.99
N TRP A 241 -2.29 -13.92 20.23
CA TRP A 241 -1.67 -13.33 21.42
C TRP A 241 -2.62 -13.33 22.61
N THR A 242 -2.20 -13.95 23.71
CA THR A 242 -2.87 -13.89 25.02
C THR A 242 -2.72 -12.50 25.65
N LYS A 243 -3.45 -12.21 26.73
CA LYS A 243 -3.28 -10.96 27.50
C LYS A 243 -1.86 -10.79 28.07
N ASP A 244 -1.19 -11.90 28.36
CA ASP A 244 0.19 -11.95 28.85
C ASP A 244 1.24 -11.81 27.72
N GLY A 245 0.79 -11.74 26.46
CA GLY A 245 1.66 -11.63 25.30
C GLY A 245 2.32 -12.95 24.89
N ASP A 246 1.78 -14.08 25.35
CA ASP A 246 2.19 -15.42 24.93
C ASP A 246 1.30 -15.94 23.79
N ILE A 247 1.61 -17.13 23.29
CA ILE A 247 0.94 -17.73 22.14
C ILE A 247 -0.11 -18.73 22.64
N VAL A 248 -1.35 -18.60 22.16
CA VAL A 248 -2.44 -19.57 22.36
C VAL A 248 -3.04 -19.95 21.01
N GLU A 249 -3.61 -21.15 20.90
CA GLU A 249 -4.42 -21.53 19.75
C GLU A 249 -5.90 -21.22 20.03
N GLU A 250 -6.49 -20.40 19.17
CA GLU A 250 -7.88 -19.96 19.26
C GLU A 250 -8.73 -20.77 18.30
N ASP A 251 -9.79 -21.37 18.85
CA ASP A 251 -10.72 -22.22 18.13
C ASP A 251 -11.67 -21.39 17.23
N PRO A 252 -11.85 -21.76 15.95
CA PRO A 252 -12.74 -21.03 15.06
C PRO A 252 -14.23 -21.08 15.44
N GLY A 253 -14.66 -22.07 16.23
CA GLY A 253 -16.02 -22.21 16.74
C GLY A 253 -16.38 -21.11 17.75
N GLU A 254 -15.43 -20.68 18.57
CA GLU A 254 -15.62 -19.55 19.51
C GLU A 254 -15.91 -18.22 18.78
N LEU A 255 -15.53 -18.14 17.49
CA LEU A 255 -15.76 -16.98 16.63
C LEU A 255 -17.01 -17.14 15.75
N GLY A 256 -17.77 -18.22 15.92
CA GLY A 256 -19.01 -18.48 15.22
C GLY A 256 -18.87 -19.22 13.89
N LEU A 257 -17.73 -19.86 13.61
CA LEU A 257 -17.65 -20.84 12.52
C LEU A 257 -18.38 -22.12 12.93
N SER A 258 -19.20 -22.67 12.04
CA SER A 258 -19.98 -23.89 12.31
C SER A 258 -19.09 -25.11 12.53
N ASP A 259 -19.40 -25.91 13.56
CA ASP A 259 -18.73 -27.19 13.85
C ASP A 259 -18.72 -28.15 12.66
N ASP A 260 -19.80 -28.15 11.87
CA ASP A 260 -19.86 -28.96 10.65
C ASP A 260 -18.81 -28.49 9.64
N LEU A 261 -18.61 -27.19 9.46
CA LEU A 261 -17.58 -26.65 8.56
C LEU A 261 -16.16 -26.90 9.09
N ILE A 262 -15.96 -26.79 10.40
CA ILE A 262 -14.69 -27.14 11.07
C ILE A 262 -14.35 -28.60 10.79
N ARG A 263 -15.30 -29.52 11.01
CA ARG A 263 -15.14 -30.94 10.68
C ARG A 263 -14.84 -31.16 9.20
N ILE A 264 -15.64 -30.56 8.31
CA ILE A 264 -15.53 -30.73 6.86
C ILE A 264 -14.17 -30.27 6.33
N CYS A 265 -13.63 -29.18 6.87
CA CYS A 265 -12.35 -28.62 6.45
C CYS A 265 -11.12 -29.27 7.10
N SER A 266 -11.29 -30.29 7.94
CA SER A 266 -10.18 -31.12 8.43
C SER A 266 -9.48 -31.88 7.28
N PRO A 267 -8.17 -32.17 7.35
CA PRO A 267 -7.40 -32.69 6.21
C PRO A 267 -8.00 -33.94 5.54
N ASP A 268 -8.38 -34.93 6.36
CA ASP A 268 -8.91 -36.19 5.87
C ASP A 268 -10.32 -36.05 5.30
N THR A 269 -11.16 -35.24 5.95
CA THR A 269 -12.55 -35.04 5.53
C THR A 269 -12.59 -34.16 4.28
N LEU A 270 -11.81 -33.08 4.24
CA LEU A 270 -11.76 -32.14 3.14
C LEU A 270 -11.35 -32.83 1.85
N THR A 271 -10.32 -33.69 1.90
CA THR A 271 -9.86 -34.46 0.73
C THR A 271 -10.96 -35.36 0.18
N LYS A 272 -11.70 -36.06 1.06
CA LYS A 272 -12.84 -36.92 0.67
C LYS A 272 -14.02 -36.11 0.13
N VAL A 273 -14.29 -34.93 0.69
CA VAL A 273 -15.39 -34.08 0.25
C VAL A 273 -15.08 -33.44 -1.11
N LEU A 274 -13.85 -32.97 -1.32
CA LEU A 274 -13.39 -32.42 -2.59
C LEU A 274 -13.39 -33.46 -3.70
N SER A 275 -12.95 -34.71 -3.43
CA SER A 275 -13.01 -35.78 -4.44
C SER A 275 -14.45 -36.10 -4.87
N LYS A 276 -15.40 -36.12 -3.93
CA LYS A 276 -16.84 -36.26 -4.24
C LYS A 276 -17.36 -35.09 -5.07
N LEU A 277 -16.99 -33.86 -4.72
CA LEU A 277 -17.38 -32.67 -5.48
C LEU A 277 -16.84 -32.72 -6.91
N GLN A 278 -15.60 -33.19 -7.08
CA GLN A 278 -15.00 -33.41 -8.39
C GLN A 278 -15.73 -34.49 -9.18
N SER A 279 -16.06 -35.63 -8.58
CA SER A 279 -16.84 -36.70 -9.24
C SER A 279 -18.24 -36.24 -9.67
N SER A 280 -18.79 -35.22 -8.99
CA SER A 280 -20.07 -34.59 -9.35
C SER A 280 -19.94 -33.42 -10.34
N SER A 281 -18.74 -33.15 -10.87
CA SER A 281 -18.43 -32.01 -11.75
C SER A 281 -18.78 -30.64 -11.15
N ALA A 282 -18.79 -30.54 -9.81
CA ALA A 282 -19.05 -29.28 -9.11
C ALA A 282 -17.78 -28.43 -9.01
N ILE A 283 -16.60 -29.07 -8.95
CA ILE A 283 -15.30 -28.41 -8.94
C ILE A 283 -14.38 -28.98 -10.01
N ASP A 284 -13.45 -28.15 -10.48
CA ASP A 284 -12.41 -28.52 -11.42
C ASP A 284 -11.03 -28.21 -10.81
N TRP A 285 -10.11 -29.19 -10.81
CA TRP A 285 -8.74 -28.96 -10.34
C TRP A 285 -7.92 -28.20 -11.37
N VAL A 286 -7.23 -27.16 -10.91
CA VAL A 286 -6.26 -26.41 -11.72
C VAL A 286 -4.84 -26.90 -11.46
N SER A 287 -4.56 -27.33 -10.23
CA SER A 287 -3.30 -27.93 -9.80
C SER A 287 -3.52 -28.76 -8.54
N ASN A 288 -2.52 -29.52 -8.09
CA ASN A 288 -2.65 -30.40 -6.91
C ASN A 288 -3.10 -29.70 -5.61
N SER A 289 -2.94 -28.38 -5.52
CA SER A 289 -3.32 -27.57 -4.35
C SER A 289 -4.37 -26.50 -4.63
N ARG A 290 -4.90 -26.41 -5.87
CA ARG A 290 -5.88 -25.38 -6.27
C ARG A 290 -6.98 -25.91 -7.16
N PHE A 291 -8.20 -25.51 -6.89
CA PHE A 291 -9.39 -25.88 -7.67
C PHE A 291 -10.29 -24.67 -7.94
N LYS A 292 -11.26 -24.80 -8.83
CA LYS A 292 -12.30 -23.80 -9.09
C LYS A 292 -13.68 -24.43 -8.90
N LEU A 293 -14.62 -23.63 -8.42
CA LEU A 293 -16.04 -23.99 -8.40
C LEU A 293 -16.63 -23.73 -9.78
N SER A 294 -17.44 -24.67 -10.30
CA SER A 294 -18.16 -24.49 -11.56
C SER A 294 -19.08 -23.26 -11.49
N GLU A 295 -18.95 -22.32 -12.42
CA GLU A 295 -19.79 -21.11 -12.47
C GLU A 295 -21.28 -21.45 -12.53
N ARG A 296 -21.63 -22.47 -13.32
CA ARG A 296 -23.02 -22.96 -13.41
C ARG A 296 -23.52 -23.54 -12.10
N ALA A 297 -22.67 -24.24 -11.34
CA ALA A 297 -23.04 -24.76 -10.03
C ALA A 297 -23.26 -23.60 -9.06
N ARG A 298 -22.32 -22.66 -9.01
CA ARG A 298 -22.34 -21.47 -8.16
C ARG A 298 -23.54 -20.55 -8.39
N ASP A 299 -23.90 -20.26 -9.64
CA ASP A 299 -25.00 -19.35 -9.93
C ASP A 299 -26.36 -20.00 -9.61
N ARG A 300 -26.52 -21.28 -9.92
CA ARG A 300 -27.71 -22.06 -9.54
C ARG A 300 -27.87 -22.12 -8.03
N MET A 301 -26.78 -22.37 -7.32
CA MET A 301 -26.69 -22.32 -5.87
C MET A 301 -27.17 -21.00 -5.27
N LEU A 302 -26.58 -19.88 -5.69
CA LEU A 302 -26.91 -18.57 -5.14
C LEU A 302 -28.35 -18.12 -5.45
N ASN A 303 -28.92 -18.55 -6.58
CA ASN A 303 -30.30 -18.21 -6.96
C ASN A 303 -31.35 -19.05 -6.25
N MET A 304 -31.01 -20.24 -5.78
CA MET A 304 -31.93 -21.18 -5.13
C MET A 304 -31.99 -21.03 -3.62
N LEU A 305 -30.90 -20.55 -3.00
CA LEU A 305 -30.85 -20.40 -1.54
C LEU A 305 -31.86 -19.35 -1.07
N PRO A 306 -32.61 -19.62 0.02
CA PRO A 306 -33.52 -18.65 0.59
C PRO A 306 -32.82 -17.36 0.99
N GLY A 307 -33.55 -16.25 0.84
CA GLY A 307 -33.11 -14.92 1.32
C GLY A 307 -32.59 -14.93 2.75
N SER A 308 -33.24 -15.71 3.64
CA SER A 308 -32.93 -15.81 5.07
C SER A 308 -31.56 -16.42 5.37
N THR A 309 -31.02 -17.26 4.48
CA THR A 309 -29.79 -18.01 4.77
C THR A 309 -28.53 -17.35 4.22
N HIS A 310 -28.68 -16.31 3.39
CA HIS A 310 -27.54 -15.56 2.83
C HIS A 310 -26.68 -14.91 3.90
N SER A 311 -27.26 -14.34 4.96
CA SER A 311 -26.52 -13.67 6.03
C SER A 311 -25.60 -14.67 6.75
N PHE A 312 -26.15 -15.82 7.13
CA PHE A 312 -25.40 -16.90 7.78
C PHE A 312 -24.24 -17.38 6.92
N TRP A 313 -24.50 -17.84 5.69
CA TRP A 313 -23.44 -18.39 4.83
C TRP A 313 -22.41 -17.34 4.39
N CYS A 314 -22.82 -16.09 4.24
CA CYS A 314 -21.90 -14.99 3.98
C CYS A 314 -20.98 -14.73 5.18
N LEU A 315 -21.50 -14.81 6.41
CA LEU A 315 -20.68 -14.67 7.63
C LEU A 315 -19.71 -15.85 7.78
N GLN A 316 -20.16 -17.10 7.56
CA GLN A 316 -19.29 -18.28 7.58
C GLN A 316 -18.13 -18.13 6.58
N ALA A 317 -18.43 -17.70 5.35
CA ALA A 317 -17.41 -17.46 4.32
C ALA A 317 -16.44 -16.33 4.71
N LEU A 318 -16.93 -15.25 5.33
CA LEU A 318 -16.10 -14.14 5.79
C LEU A 318 -15.15 -14.55 6.93
N ILE A 319 -15.66 -15.27 7.94
CA ILE A 319 -14.84 -15.78 9.05
C ILE A 319 -13.74 -16.69 8.48
N LEU A 320 -14.11 -17.66 7.65
CA LEU A 320 -13.18 -18.59 7.03
C LEU A 320 -12.10 -17.87 6.19
N ALA A 321 -12.53 -16.98 5.29
CA ALA A 321 -11.62 -16.26 4.40
C ALA A 321 -10.67 -15.34 5.19
N SER A 322 -11.18 -14.57 6.15
CA SER A 322 -10.35 -13.67 6.96
C SER A 322 -9.35 -14.44 7.83
N ARG A 323 -9.78 -15.53 8.49
CA ARG A 323 -8.89 -16.38 9.30
C ARG A 323 -7.81 -17.07 8.47
N SER A 324 -8.01 -17.26 7.16
CA SER A 324 -6.96 -17.82 6.29
C SER A 324 -5.70 -16.96 6.19
N ILE A 325 -5.78 -15.67 6.56
CA ILE A 325 -4.65 -14.74 6.53
C ILE A 325 -3.57 -15.15 7.55
N PRO A 326 -2.29 -15.29 7.13
CA PRO A 326 -1.19 -15.56 8.05
C PRO A 326 -0.87 -14.37 8.95
N TRP A 327 -0.66 -14.64 10.24
CA TRP A 327 -0.21 -13.62 11.19
C TRP A 327 1.31 -13.51 11.25
N LYS A 328 1.84 -12.28 11.12
CA LYS A 328 3.27 -12.02 11.26
C LYS A 328 3.76 -12.52 12.61
N TYR A 329 4.94 -13.17 12.62
CA TYR A 329 5.58 -13.79 13.77
C TYR A 329 4.94 -15.06 14.34
N LEU A 330 3.66 -15.31 14.11
CA LEU A 330 2.99 -16.49 14.66
C LEU A 330 3.00 -17.67 13.68
N GLU A 331 2.95 -17.39 12.38
CA GLU A 331 2.65 -18.38 11.36
C GLU A 331 3.53 -18.24 10.12
N GLN A 332 3.60 -19.30 9.33
CA GLN A 332 4.36 -19.33 8.08
C GLN A 332 3.55 -18.77 6.89
N THR A 333 4.28 -18.12 5.97
CA THR A 333 3.74 -17.49 4.76
C THR A 333 4.38 -18.15 3.54
N GLU A 334 3.72 -19.16 2.97
CA GLU A 334 4.10 -19.76 1.67
C GLU A 334 3.03 -19.56 0.58
N LEU A 335 1.92 -18.90 0.92
CA LEU A 335 0.74 -18.79 0.07
C LEU A 335 0.83 -17.63 -0.92
N ASP A 336 0.14 -17.78 -2.05
CA ASP A 336 -0.15 -16.66 -2.94
C ASP A 336 -1.12 -15.70 -2.26
N ALA A 337 -0.56 -14.67 -1.63
CA ALA A 337 -1.33 -13.67 -0.91
C ALA A 337 -2.36 -12.96 -1.80
N ASN A 338 -2.09 -12.77 -3.10
CA ASN A 338 -3.06 -12.09 -3.98
C ASN A 338 -4.33 -12.94 -4.18
N LEU A 339 -4.17 -14.26 -4.24
CA LEU A 339 -5.29 -15.19 -4.37
C LEU A 339 -6.14 -15.18 -3.09
N LEU A 340 -5.50 -15.30 -1.92
CA LEU A 340 -6.19 -15.22 -0.62
C LEU A 340 -6.97 -13.91 -0.47
N LEU A 341 -6.33 -12.78 -0.76
CA LEU A 341 -6.94 -11.45 -0.66
C LEU A 341 -8.15 -11.28 -1.58
N SER A 342 -8.17 -11.96 -2.72
CA SER A 342 -9.32 -11.90 -3.63
C SER A 342 -10.57 -12.48 -2.98
N HIS A 343 -10.43 -13.57 -2.20
CA HIS A 343 -11.55 -14.15 -1.44
C HIS A 343 -11.94 -13.30 -0.23
N VAL A 344 -10.97 -12.73 0.50
CA VAL A 344 -11.25 -11.83 1.64
C VAL A 344 -12.00 -10.58 1.20
N ARG A 345 -11.53 -9.90 0.14
CA ARG A 345 -12.20 -8.71 -0.41
C ARG A 345 -13.63 -9.03 -0.84
N TYR A 346 -13.81 -10.14 -1.57
CA TYR A 346 -15.12 -10.53 -2.07
C TYR A 346 -16.11 -10.83 -0.94
N THR A 347 -15.66 -11.54 0.11
CA THR A 347 -16.51 -11.88 1.25
C THR A 347 -16.84 -10.65 2.10
N LEU A 348 -15.93 -9.69 2.27
CA LEU A 348 -16.20 -8.40 2.92
C LEU A 348 -17.28 -7.59 2.17
N GLU A 349 -17.12 -7.45 0.84
CA GLU A 349 -18.08 -6.72 0.01
C GLU A 349 -19.47 -7.38 0.01
N ARG A 350 -19.53 -8.71 0.07
CA ARG A 350 -20.80 -9.43 0.22
C ARG A 350 -21.38 -9.27 1.61
N ALA A 351 -20.57 -9.37 2.66
CA ALA A 351 -21.04 -9.23 4.03
C ALA A 351 -21.67 -7.86 4.25
N GLN A 352 -21.12 -6.79 3.67
CA GLN A 352 -21.73 -5.46 3.69
C GLN A 352 -23.14 -5.39 3.06
N ARG A 353 -23.50 -6.34 2.20
CA ARG A 353 -24.82 -6.39 1.54
C ARG A 353 -25.83 -7.25 2.29
N TYR A 354 -25.36 -8.35 2.89
CA TYR A 354 -26.23 -9.41 3.42
C TYR A 354 -26.19 -9.52 4.95
N CYS A 355 -25.13 -9.05 5.61
CA CYS A 355 -24.97 -9.09 7.05
C CYS A 355 -25.13 -7.68 7.62
N LYS A 356 -25.90 -7.55 8.71
CA LYS A 356 -25.84 -6.33 9.52
C LYS A 356 -24.69 -6.44 10.49
N VAL A 357 -23.98 -5.34 10.73
CA VAL A 357 -22.81 -5.33 11.62
C VAL A 357 -23.21 -5.69 13.05
N GLU A 358 -24.44 -5.33 13.44
CA GLU A 358 -25.05 -5.62 14.75
C GLU A 358 -25.34 -7.11 14.95
N ASP A 359 -25.50 -7.88 13.87
CA ASP A 359 -25.78 -9.32 13.93
C ASP A 359 -24.50 -10.15 14.16
N ILE A 360 -23.32 -9.53 14.03
CA ILE A 360 -22.03 -10.18 14.24
C ILE A 360 -21.58 -9.96 15.68
N THR A 361 -21.17 -11.04 16.36
CA THR A 361 -20.70 -10.94 17.74
C THR A 361 -19.48 -10.00 17.87
N PRO A 362 -19.33 -9.27 18.99
CA PRO A 362 -18.17 -8.39 19.19
C PRO A 362 -16.82 -9.11 19.01
N MET A 363 -16.70 -10.35 19.49
CA MET A 363 -15.49 -11.17 19.36
C MET A 363 -15.17 -11.48 17.89
N ALA A 364 -16.15 -11.93 17.12
CA ALA A 364 -15.97 -12.20 15.70
C ALA A 364 -15.62 -10.92 14.91
N ARG A 365 -16.25 -9.78 15.26
CA ARG A 365 -15.91 -8.49 14.66
C ARG A 365 -14.46 -8.10 14.92
N ILE A 366 -13.97 -8.28 16.14
CA ILE A 366 -12.57 -8.01 16.51
C ILE A 366 -11.61 -8.93 15.76
N ASP A 367 -11.85 -10.24 15.72
CA ASP A 367 -10.96 -11.17 15.00
C ASP A 367 -10.95 -10.87 13.49
N ILE A 368 -12.12 -10.68 12.86
CA ILE A 368 -12.20 -10.29 11.45
C ILE A 368 -11.44 -8.99 11.20
N ALA A 369 -11.64 -7.95 12.03
CA ALA A 369 -10.94 -6.69 11.89
C ALA A 369 -9.41 -6.86 12.02
N LEU A 370 -8.93 -7.60 13.02
CA LEU A 370 -7.50 -7.88 13.19
C LEU A 370 -6.91 -8.65 12.01
N ASN A 371 -7.60 -9.67 11.50
CA ASN A 371 -7.18 -10.40 10.30
C ASN A 371 -7.12 -9.50 9.06
N VAL A 372 -8.10 -8.60 8.89
CA VAL A 372 -8.14 -7.64 7.78
C VAL A 372 -7.03 -6.60 7.91
N ILE A 373 -6.76 -6.06 9.10
CA ILE A 373 -5.61 -5.17 9.38
C ILE A 373 -4.30 -5.87 9.04
N GLU A 374 -4.17 -7.14 9.45
CA GLU A 374 -2.97 -7.93 9.18
C GLU A 374 -2.78 -8.17 7.69
N SER A 375 -3.87 -8.39 6.95
CA SER A 375 -3.86 -8.59 5.51
C SER A 375 -3.34 -7.37 4.73
N ALA A 376 -3.36 -6.16 5.32
CA ALA A 376 -2.77 -4.95 4.72
C ALA A 376 -1.24 -5.02 4.59
N ARG A 377 -0.60 -6.04 5.18
CA ARG A 377 0.80 -6.39 4.92
C ARG A 377 1.02 -6.83 3.47
N PHE A 378 0.00 -7.43 2.86
CA PHE A 378 0.03 -7.94 1.50
C PHE A 378 -0.49 -6.90 0.49
N SER A 379 -0.18 -7.12 -0.80
CA SER A 379 -0.70 -6.35 -1.95
C SER A 379 -0.28 -4.86 -2.02
N HIS A 380 -0.83 -4.15 -3.01
CA HIS A 380 -0.56 -2.75 -3.36
C HIS A 380 -1.43 -1.77 -2.54
N MET A 381 -1.14 -0.46 -2.67
CA MET A 381 -1.73 0.61 -1.85
C MET A 381 -3.28 0.62 -1.82
N GLU A 382 -3.94 0.22 -2.91
CA GLU A 382 -5.41 0.17 -2.96
C GLU A 382 -5.99 -0.80 -1.92
N TRP A 383 -5.43 -2.00 -1.80
CA TRP A 383 -5.88 -2.96 -0.79
C TRP A 383 -5.59 -2.46 0.61
N LYS A 384 -4.41 -1.91 0.85
CA LYS A 384 -4.02 -1.41 2.17
C LYS A 384 -5.01 -0.34 2.68
N GLN A 385 -5.42 0.58 1.82
CA GLN A 385 -6.45 1.58 2.13
C GLN A 385 -7.81 0.94 2.39
N SER A 386 -8.23 -0.01 1.54
CA SER A 386 -9.51 -0.69 1.68
C SER A 386 -9.60 -1.50 2.99
N ALA A 387 -8.53 -2.22 3.33
CA ALA A 387 -8.45 -3.04 4.53
C ALA A 387 -8.62 -2.21 5.80
N ILE A 388 -7.94 -1.06 5.89
CA ILE A 388 -8.08 -0.15 7.05
C ILE A 388 -9.51 0.37 7.15
N LYS A 389 -10.10 0.80 6.03
CA LYS A 389 -11.49 1.27 6.03
C LYS A 389 -12.47 0.17 6.49
N HIS A 390 -12.32 -1.05 5.98
CA HIS A 390 -13.17 -2.17 6.43
C HIS A 390 -12.98 -2.47 7.91
N ALA A 391 -11.75 -2.39 8.42
CA ALA A 391 -11.49 -2.59 9.84
C ALA A 391 -12.10 -1.47 10.71
N GLU A 392 -12.04 -0.21 10.28
CA GLU A 392 -12.74 0.91 10.92
C GLU A 392 -14.24 0.65 11.00
N ASP A 393 -14.87 0.32 9.86
CA ASP A 393 -16.31 0.04 9.78
C ASP A 393 -16.71 -1.12 10.71
N LEU A 394 -15.90 -2.19 10.77
CA LEU A 394 -16.14 -3.36 11.62
C LEU A 394 -15.97 -3.07 13.12
N THR A 395 -15.26 -2.00 13.50
CA THR A 395 -14.86 -1.74 14.88
C THR A 395 -15.64 -0.59 15.52
N VAL A 396 -16.54 0.06 14.77
CA VAL A 396 -17.45 1.08 15.29
C VAL A 396 -18.21 0.57 16.52
N GLY A 397 -18.08 1.29 17.64
CA GLY A 397 -18.76 0.96 18.90
C GLY A 397 -18.09 -0.15 19.72
N LEU A 398 -16.90 -0.62 19.35
CA LEU A 398 -16.11 -1.57 20.13
C LEU A 398 -14.98 -0.85 20.88
N ASP A 399 -14.78 -1.18 22.15
CA ASP A 399 -13.64 -0.71 22.93
C ASP A 399 -12.62 -1.85 23.13
N ASP A 400 -11.80 -2.08 22.11
CA ASP A 400 -10.64 -2.98 22.20
C ASP A 400 -9.35 -2.17 21.98
N GLY A 401 -8.58 -1.99 23.05
CA GLY A 401 -7.35 -1.19 23.00
C GLY A 401 -6.27 -1.78 22.09
N TYR A 402 -6.23 -3.11 21.92
CA TYR A 402 -5.20 -3.77 21.12
C TYR A 402 -5.47 -3.55 19.63
N MET A 403 -6.71 -3.77 19.21
CA MET A 403 -7.19 -3.51 17.87
C MET A 403 -7.04 -2.04 17.49
N ARG A 404 -7.35 -1.09 18.39
CA ARG A 404 -7.11 0.35 18.15
C ARG A 404 -5.64 0.65 17.87
N LEU A 405 -4.72 0.09 18.66
CA LEU A 405 -3.28 0.23 18.42
C LEU A 405 -2.85 -0.37 17.06
N CYS A 406 -3.34 -1.57 16.72
CA CYS A 406 -3.03 -2.19 15.43
C CYS A 406 -3.54 -1.35 14.25
N LEU A 407 -4.75 -0.78 14.37
CA LEU A 407 -5.33 0.09 13.36
C LEU A 407 -4.50 1.38 13.18
N ALA A 408 -4.20 2.08 14.28
CA ALA A 408 -3.36 3.27 14.32
C ALA A 408 -1.98 3.03 13.66
N GLN A 409 -1.34 1.90 13.99
CA GLN A 409 -0.05 1.51 13.40
C GLN A 409 -0.13 1.33 11.88
N ARG A 410 -1.21 0.73 11.36
CA ARG A 410 -1.39 0.57 9.92
C ARG A 410 -1.77 1.87 9.22
N GLN A 411 -2.55 2.74 9.86
CA GLN A 411 -2.85 4.09 9.35
C GLN A 411 -1.57 4.92 9.25
N CYS A 412 -0.74 4.92 10.30
CA CYS A 412 0.58 5.55 10.29
C CYS A 412 1.44 5.07 9.12
N LEU A 413 1.51 3.75 8.91
CA LEU A 413 2.25 3.19 7.77
C LEU A 413 1.70 3.68 6.43
N LEU A 414 0.37 3.73 6.26
CA LEU A 414 -0.25 4.23 5.02
C LEU A 414 0.06 5.70 4.74
N HIS A 415 -0.05 6.55 5.75
CA HIS A 415 0.27 7.98 5.62
C HIS A 415 1.75 8.17 5.27
N ARG A 416 2.65 7.43 5.95
CA ARG A 416 4.09 7.46 5.62
C ARG A 416 4.38 7.01 4.18
N LEU A 417 3.75 5.93 3.71
CA LEU A 417 3.91 5.46 2.32
C LEU A 417 3.34 6.45 1.30
N SER A 418 2.34 7.25 1.68
CA SER A 418 1.73 8.29 0.84
C SER A 418 2.50 9.62 0.88
N GLY A 419 3.49 9.76 1.77
CA GLY A 419 4.27 10.98 1.97
C GLY A 419 3.63 12.00 2.92
N GLU A 420 2.59 11.62 3.65
CA GLU A 420 1.84 12.48 4.58
C GLU A 420 2.35 12.29 6.02
N ILE A 421 3.58 12.74 6.31
CA ILE A 421 4.26 12.43 7.58
C ILE A 421 3.56 13.04 8.81
N ASP A 422 2.94 14.21 8.66
CA ASP A 422 2.19 14.86 9.75
C ASP A 422 0.99 13.99 10.17
N LEU A 423 0.22 13.48 9.19
CA LEU A 423 -0.88 12.56 9.44
C LEU A 423 -0.41 11.23 10.01
N ALA A 424 0.77 10.75 9.59
CA ALA A 424 1.36 9.54 10.15
C ALA A 424 1.68 9.70 11.65
N SER A 425 2.08 10.90 12.08
CA SER A 425 2.36 11.20 13.49
C SER A 425 1.08 11.39 14.30
N ILE A 426 0.08 12.06 13.73
CA ILE A 426 -1.24 12.23 14.36
C ILE A 426 -1.93 10.88 14.60
N ALA A 427 -1.81 9.94 13.66
CA ALA A 427 -2.43 8.62 13.77
C ALA A 427 -1.97 7.82 15.01
N LEU A 428 -0.82 8.17 15.60
CA LEU A 428 -0.28 7.48 16.77
C LEU A 428 -0.49 8.25 18.09
N ALA A 429 -1.19 9.39 18.06
CA ALA A 429 -1.31 10.29 19.22
C ALA A 429 -2.13 9.72 20.39
N ASP A 430 -2.93 8.68 20.17
CA ASP A 430 -3.77 8.07 21.20
C ASP A 430 -2.95 7.25 22.19
N GLY A 431 -2.84 7.76 23.42
CA GLY A 431 -2.23 7.06 24.55
C GLY A 431 -3.18 6.03 25.17
N ALA A 432 -2.95 4.75 24.88
CA ALA A 432 -3.66 3.65 25.56
C ALA A 432 -2.95 3.29 26.89
N SER A 433 -3.70 3.17 27.98
CA SER A 433 -3.18 2.62 29.24
C SER A 433 -2.89 1.12 29.08
N TYR A 434 -1.68 0.69 29.44
CA TYR A 434 -1.21 -0.68 29.30
C TYR A 434 -0.98 -1.39 30.66
N LYS A 435 -1.47 -0.82 31.77
CA LYS A 435 -1.29 -1.40 33.12
C LYS A 435 -1.86 -2.83 33.19
N GLY A 436 -1.02 -3.79 33.54
CA GLY A 436 -1.41 -5.20 33.75
C GLY A 436 -1.74 -6.00 32.48
N ASN A 437 -1.50 -5.46 31.28
CA ASN A 437 -1.75 -6.16 30.02
C ASN A 437 -0.50 -6.13 29.14
N ARG A 438 0.28 -7.22 29.17
CA ARG A 438 1.56 -7.31 28.45
C ARG A 438 1.38 -7.32 26.93
N LYS A 439 0.23 -7.80 26.42
CA LYS A 439 -0.13 -7.67 25.00
C LYS A 439 -0.32 -6.22 24.58
N LEU A 440 -1.01 -5.40 25.37
CA LEU A 440 -1.13 -3.95 25.11
C LEU A 440 0.22 -3.26 25.24
N HIS A 441 1.04 -3.63 26.22
CA HIS A 441 2.39 -3.09 26.38
C HIS A 441 3.29 -3.39 25.16
N ALA A 442 3.28 -4.64 24.66
CA ALA A 442 4.01 -5.01 23.46
C ALA A 442 3.45 -4.35 22.19
N ALA A 443 2.12 -4.23 22.08
CA ALA A 443 1.48 -3.48 21.00
C ALA A 443 1.93 -2.01 21.01
N TYR A 444 1.98 -1.37 22.18
CA TYR A 444 2.53 -0.03 22.32
C TYR A 444 4.02 0.04 21.90
N GLY A 445 4.81 -0.99 22.21
CA GLY A 445 6.18 -1.12 21.69
C GLY A 445 6.27 -1.10 20.16
N HIS A 446 5.31 -1.73 19.45
CA HIS A 446 5.21 -1.61 18.00
C HIS A 446 4.79 -0.20 17.54
N THR A 447 4.00 0.53 18.33
CA THR A 447 3.71 1.96 18.10
C THR A 447 4.97 2.82 18.23
N VAL A 448 5.80 2.58 19.25
CA VAL A 448 7.11 3.23 19.42
C VAL A 448 8.01 2.97 18.21
N VAL A 449 8.02 1.74 17.69
CA VAL A 449 8.72 1.42 16.43
C VAL A 449 8.19 2.24 15.25
N GLN A 450 6.88 2.45 15.13
CA GLN A 450 6.32 3.28 14.06
C GLN A 450 6.73 4.76 14.19
N HIS A 451 6.72 5.32 15.40
CA HIS A 451 7.20 6.68 15.66
C HIS A 451 8.67 6.85 15.24
N ALA A 452 9.53 5.92 15.65
CA ALA A 452 10.95 5.98 15.28
C ALA A 452 11.15 5.92 13.77
N LEU A 453 10.38 5.11 13.06
CA LEU A 453 10.42 5.04 11.60
C LEU A 453 9.91 6.32 10.93
N ASN A 454 9.02 7.09 11.56
CA ASN A 454 8.62 8.42 11.07
C ASN A 454 9.77 9.42 11.22
N HIS A 455 10.46 9.43 12.36
CA HIS A 455 11.66 10.27 12.56
C HIS A 455 12.78 9.92 11.58
N ILE A 456 13.06 8.63 11.33
CA ILE A 456 14.03 8.21 10.31
C ILE A 456 13.65 8.73 8.91
N GLN A 457 12.36 8.76 8.58
CA GLN A 457 11.89 9.29 7.29
C GLN A 457 12.09 10.81 7.14
N LEU A 458 12.29 11.52 8.25
CA LEU A 458 12.63 12.94 8.32
C LEU A 458 14.13 13.18 8.57
N ASP A 459 14.97 12.13 8.52
CA ASP A 459 16.40 12.15 8.87
C ASP A 459 16.71 12.60 10.32
N GLN A 460 15.72 12.47 11.21
CA GLN A 460 15.81 12.77 12.65
C GLN A 460 16.30 11.54 13.43
N LEU A 461 17.56 11.18 13.18
CA LEU A 461 18.12 9.92 13.70
C LEU A 461 18.29 9.90 15.23
N THR A 462 18.49 11.05 15.86
CA THR A 462 18.67 11.14 17.32
C THR A 462 17.33 10.93 18.04
N GLU A 463 16.29 11.62 17.58
CA GLU A 463 14.92 11.51 18.06
C GLU A 463 14.38 10.08 17.86
N ALA A 464 14.67 9.48 16.70
CA ALA A 464 14.33 8.09 16.44
C ALA A 464 14.96 7.13 17.47
N MET A 465 16.23 7.36 17.86
CA MET A 465 16.89 6.54 18.87
C MET A 465 16.32 6.76 20.28
N GLU A 466 16.03 8.00 20.65
CA GLU A 466 15.45 8.34 21.96
C GLU A 466 14.09 7.69 22.14
N VAL A 467 13.22 7.80 21.12
CA VAL A 467 11.91 7.15 21.09
C VAL A 467 12.05 5.64 21.26
N LEU A 468 12.96 5.00 20.51
CA LEU A 468 13.18 3.55 20.65
C LEU A 468 13.63 3.17 22.05
N ARG A 469 14.57 3.91 22.65
CA ARG A 469 15.12 3.61 23.98
C ARG A 469 14.13 3.85 25.12
N ALA A 470 13.10 4.66 24.91
CA ALA A 470 12.08 4.92 25.92
C ALA A 470 11.18 3.70 26.21
N TRP A 471 11.16 2.71 25.33
CA TRP A 471 10.41 1.47 25.54
C TRP A 471 11.32 0.33 26.02
N GLU A 472 10.94 -0.31 27.12
CA GLU A 472 11.62 -1.48 27.67
C GLU A 472 10.60 -2.58 28.02
N PRO A 473 10.96 -3.88 27.91
CA PRO A 473 10.08 -4.97 28.32
C PRO A 473 9.65 -4.86 29.79
N THR A 474 8.43 -5.31 30.09
CA THR A 474 7.85 -5.21 31.45
C THR A 474 8.55 -6.07 32.49
N SER A 475 9.26 -7.12 32.09
CA SER A 475 9.97 -8.02 33.00
C SER A 475 11.20 -8.64 32.33
N TRP A 476 12.10 -9.21 33.15
CA TRP A 476 13.27 -9.93 32.65
C TRP A 476 12.91 -11.12 31.76
N ALA A 477 11.82 -11.83 32.09
CA ALA A 477 11.27 -12.88 31.25
C ALA A 477 10.32 -12.28 30.21
N ASN A 478 10.91 -11.75 29.12
CA ASN A 478 10.16 -11.15 28.00
C ASN A 478 9.08 -12.13 27.49
N SER A 479 7.84 -11.66 27.33
CA SER A 479 6.80 -12.45 26.66
C SER A 479 7.16 -12.69 25.19
N ALA A 480 6.51 -13.66 24.54
CA ALA A 480 6.75 -13.93 23.13
C ALA A 480 6.48 -12.68 22.27
N MET A 481 5.43 -11.91 22.58
CA MET A 481 5.09 -10.68 21.87
C MET A 481 6.10 -9.56 22.11
N GLU A 482 6.58 -9.37 23.35
CA GLU A 482 7.64 -8.39 23.66
C GLU A 482 8.95 -8.71 22.94
N GLN A 483 9.26 -9.99 22.71
CA GLN A 483 10.43 -10.36 21.91
C GLN A 483 10.33 -9.90 20.46
N THR A 484 9.12 -9.90 19.86
CA THR A 484 8.93 -9.38 18.49
C THR A 484 9.23 -7.87 18.41
N VAL A 485 8.88 -7.12 19.46
CA VAL A 485 9.21 -5.70 19.59
C VAL A 485 10.70 -5.52 19.75
N LEU A 486 11.31 -6.23 20.72
CA LEU A 486 12.73 -6.13 21.01
C LEU A 486 13.57 -6.47 19.79
N PHE A 487 13.22 -7.52 19.05
CA PHE A 487 13.85 -7.85 17.77
C PHE A 487 13.85 -6.65 16.81
N ARG A 488 12.68 -6.05 16.55
CA ARG A 488 12.56 -4.91 15.62
C ARG A 488 13.29 -3.67 16.15
N GLN A 489 13.21 -3.40 17.45
CA GLN A 489 13.89 -2.28 18.11
C GLN A 489 15.40 -2.39 17.93
N GLN A 490 15.99 -3.55 18.24
CA GLN A 490 17.44 -3.78 18.11
C GLN A 490 17.90 -3.67 16.65
N LEU A 491 17.13 -4.24 15.71
CA LEU A 491 17.40 -4.12 14.27
C LEU A 491 17.43 -2.65 13.81
N ILE A 492 16.44 -1.85 14.22
CA ILE A 492 16.35 -0.43 13.80
C ILE A 492 17.46 0.40 14.46
N ILE A 493 17.74 0.20 15.76
CA ILE A 493 18.86 0.89 16.43
C ILE A 493 20.17 0.57 15.73
N GLY A 494 20.42 -0.70 15.38
CA GLY A 494 21.59 -1.10 14.61
C GLY A 494 21.72 -0.30 13.31
N LYS A 495 20.64 -0.22 12.52
CA LYS A 495 20.62 0.57 11.27
C LYS A 495 20.91 2.05 11.51
N ILE A 496 20.30 2.68 12.53
CA ILE A 496 20.56 4.09 12.84
C ILE A 496 22.02 4.31 13.22
N LEU A 497 22.59 3.43 14.07
CA LEU A 497 24.00 3.51 14.46
C LEU A 497 24.93 3.40 13.24
N ARG A 498 24.64 2.50 12.31
CA ARG A 498 25.37 2.42 11.03
C ARG A 498 25.25 3.73 10.25
N TYR A 499 24.04 4.27 10.09
CA TYR A 499 23.83 5.51 9.35
C TYR A 499 24.64 6.67 9.92
N ARG A 500 24.89 6.68 11.24
CA ARG A 500 25.71 7.66 11.95
C ARG A 500 27.21 7.35 11.95
N GLY A 501 27.65 6.19 11.47
CA GLY A 501 29.05 5.77 11.44
C GLY A 501 29.53 4.96 12.64
N TYR A 502 28.64 4.62 13.59
CA TYR A 502 28.98 3.82 14.77
C TYR A 502 28.89 2.31 14.44
N PHE A 503 29.76 1.82 13.57
CA PHE A 503 29.65 0.47 12.99
C PHE A 503 29.78 -0.67 14.01
N VAL A 504 30.72 -0.58 14.95
CA VAL A 504 30.88 -1.59 16.02
C VAL A 504 29.63 -1.65 16.90
N GLY A 505 29.07 -0.48 17.25
CA GLY A 505 27.81 -0.38 17.98
C GLY A 505 26.66 -0.99 17.17
N SER A 506 26.56 -0.66 15.88
CA SER A 506 25.57 -1.26 14.97
C SER A 506 25.61 -2.79 15.02
N LEU A 507 26.80 -3.37 14.85
CA LEU A 507 26.97 -4.82 14.81
C LEU A 507 26.47 -5.49 16.10
N SER A 508 26.81 -4.94 17.27
CA SER A 508 26.36 -5.49 18.56
C SER A 508 24.83 -5.55 18.67
N TYR A 509 24.11 -4.52 18.22
CA TYR A 509 22.65 -4.50 18.23
C TYR A 509 22.05 -5.49 17.20
N LEU A 510 22.65 -5.60 16.02
CA LEU A 510 22.20 -6.54 14.99
C LEU A 510 22.42 -8.00 15.40
N GLU A 511 23.53 -8.32 16.07
CA GLU A 511 23.81 -9.65 16.63
C GLU A 511 22.79 -10.01 17.73
N ARG A 512 22.38 -9.05 18.57
CA ARG A 512 21.27 -9.28 19.53
C ARG A 512 19.97 -9.62 18.82
N SER A 513 19.64 -8.92 17.74
CA SER A 513 18.48 -9.24 16.90
C SER A 513 18.58 -10.64 16.30
N GLN A 514 19.77 -11.05 15.85
CA GLN A 514 20.03 -12.40 15.34
C GLN A 514 19.89 -13.47 16.43
N ASN A 515 20.37 -13.20 17.65
CA ASN A 515 20.22 -14.11 18.79
C ASN A 515 18.75 -14.31 19.18
N ILE A 516 17.94 -13.25 19.14
CA ILE A 516 16.48 -13.36 19.37
C ILE A 516 15.85 -14.26 18.29
N MET A 517 16.21 -14.06 17.01
CA MET A 517 15.70 -14.89 15.92
C MET A 517 16.11 -16.37 16.06
N ASN A 518 17.29 -16.64 16.58
CA ASN A 518 17.81 -18.00 16.79
C ASN A 518 17.26 -18.68 18.06
N THR A 519 16.56 -17.95 18.94
CA THR A 519 15.98 -18.48 20.18
C THR A 519 14.51 -18.82 19.96
N PRO A 520 14.12 -20.11 19.81
CA PRO A 520 12.76 -20.45 19.42
C PRO A 520 11.79 -20.25 20.59
N LYS A 521 10.85 -19.30 20.46
CA LYS A 521 9.67 -19.15 21.33
C LYS A 521 8.36 -19.44 20.59
N GLY A 522 8.41 -20.35 19.61
CA GLY A 522 7.29 -20.57 18.69
C GLY A 522 7.04 -19.40 17.72
N LEU A 523 8.00 -18.48 17.60
CA LEU A 523 7.96 -17.30 16.74
C LEU A 523 8.62 -17.57 15.38
N ASN A 524 8.19 -16.83 14.36
CA ASN A 524 8.65 -16.94 12.99
C ASN A 524 9.09 -15.59 12.41
N TYR A 525 10.38 -15.45 12.12
CA TYR A 525 10.99 -14.22 11.61
C TYR A 525 11.29 -14.23 10.10
N ILE A 526 10.76 -15.18 9.33
CA ILE A 526 11.09 -15.38 7.90
C ILE A 526 11.04 -14.07 7.09
N GLU A 527 10.06 -13.21 7.36
CA GLU A 527 9.85 -11.95 6.63
C GLU A 527 10.88 -10.87 6.96
N ASP A 528 11.51 -10.92 8.14
CA ASP A 528 12.53 -9.97 8.58
C ASP A 528 13.96 -10.53 8.42
N THR A 529 14.12 -11.84 8.16
CA THR A 529 15.42 -12.51 8.01
C THR A 529 16.32 -11.82 7.00
N SER A 530 15.75 -11.41 5.86
CA SER A 530 16.51 -10.81 4.76
C SER A 530 16.92 -9.37 5.09
N GLU A 531 16.06 -8.60 5.76
CA GLU A 531 16.39 -7.26 6.24
C GLU A 531 17.54 -7.32 7.26
N LEU A 532 17.48 -8.28 8.19
CA LEU A 532 18.55 -8.51 9.17
C LEU A 532 19.85 -8.94 8.50
N ALA A 533 19.81 -9.91 7.58
CA ALA A 533 20.98 -10.40 6.86
C ALA A 533 21.66 -9.28 6.05
N CYS A 534 20.88 -8.47 5.32
CA CYS A 534 21.39 -7.30 4.63
C CYS A 534 21.98 -6.27 5.60
N SER A 535 21.33 -6.01 6.75
CA SER A 535 21.84 -5.03 7.72
C SER A 535 23.16 -5.48 8.37
N LEU A 536 23.29 -6.78 8.67
CA LEU A 536 24.54 -7.39 9.14
C LEU A 536 25.64 -7.28 8.08
N ALA A 537 25.35 -7.71 6.84
CA ALA A 537 26.32 -7.68 5.75
C ALA A 537 26.77 -6.24 5.41
N ASP A 538 25.83 -5.31 5.34
CA ASP A 538 26.11 -3.88 5.14
C ASP A 538 27.02 -3.34 6.27
N THR A 539 26.82 -3.79 7.52
CA THR A 539 27.67 -3.37 8.64
C THR A 539 29.06 -4.00 8.59
N TYR A 540 29.16 -5.29 8.21
CA TYR A 540 30.45 -5.95 8.00
C TYR A 540 31.26 -5.31 6.87
N LEU A 541 30.58 -4.89 5.80
CA LEU A 541 31.22 -4.14 4.72
C LEU A 541 31.82 -2.83 5.23
N GLU A 542 31.08 -2.06 6.03
CA GLU A 542 31.60 -0.81 6.65
C GLU A 542 32.67 -1.04 7.73
N LEU A 543 32.82 -2.27 8.20
CA LEU A 543 33.91 -2.70 9.10
C LEU A 543 35.09 -3.31 8.33
N ASP A 544 35.10 -3.21 7.01
CA ASP A 544 36.18 -3.72 6.14
C ASP A 544 36.32 -5.25 6.19
N ASP A 545 35.23 -5.98 6.45
CA ASP A 545 35.14 -7.44 6.43
C ASP A 545 34.11 -7.94 5.39
N PRO A 546 34.39 -7.77 4.08
CA PRO A 546 33.45 -8.17 3.03
C PRO A 546 33.33 -9.70 2.88
N ALA A 547 34.28 -10.48 3.41
CA ALA A 547 34.24 -11.95 3.37
C ALA A 547 33.17 -12.50 4.33
N LYS A 548 33.09 -11.96 5.55
CA LYS A 548 32.03 -12.32 6.51
C LYS A 548 30.66 -11.84 6.03
N ALA A 549 30.61 -10.66 5.38
CA ALA A 549 29.41 -10.16 4.73
C ALA A 549 28.90 -11.14 3.64
N GLU A 550 29.79 -11.62 2.77
CA GLU A 550 29.46 -12.63 1.74
C GLU A 550 28.91 -13.93 2.37
N SER A 551 29.59 -14.47 3.38
CA SER A 551 29.17 -15.72 4.05
C SER A 551 27.75 -15.58 4.64
N CYS A 552 27.47 -14.46 5.31
CA CYS A 552 26.16 -14.17 5.87
C CYS A 552 25.06 -14.12 4.79
N LEU A 553 25.33 -13.47 3.66
CA LEU A 553 24.35 -13.32 2.58
C LEU A 553 24.10 -14.63 1.83
N ARG A 554 25.14 -15.43 1.56
CA ARG A 554 24.97 -16.76 0.93
C ARG A 554 24.13 -17.67 1.82
N ALA A 555 24.41 -17.72 3.12
CA ALA A 555 23.61 -18.50 4.06
C ALA A 555 22.14 -18.05 4.11
N ALA A 556 21.87 -16.75 4.00
CA ALA A 556 20.50 -16.23 3.93
C ALA A 556 19.80 -16.57 2.60
N ILE A 557 20.53 -16.52 1.48
CA ILE A 557 20.03 -16.89 0.15
C ILE A 557 19.73 -18.39 0.07
N ASP A 558 20.54 -19.25 0.68
CA ASP A 558 20.31 -20.71 0.66
C ASP A 558 19.08 -21.10 1.49
N ARG A 559 18.79 -20.36 2.57
CA ARG A 559 17.63 -20.58 3.45
C ARG A 559 16.31 -20.05 2.88
N GLN A 560 16.35 -19.18 1.87
CA GLN A 560 15.15 -18.58 1.29
C GLN A 560 15.07 -18.88 -0.20
N ALA A 561 13.90 -19.27 -0.70
CA ALA A 561 13.70 -19.43 -2.14
C ALA A 561 13.87 -18.09 -2.90
N SER A 562 15.10 -17.78 -3.31
CA SER A 562 15.66 -16.91 -4.39
C SER A 562 14.91 -15.65 -4.89
N LYS A 563 13.84 -15.18 -4.24
CA LYS A 563 12.94 -14.13 -4.75
C LYS A 563 13.27 -12.72 -4.26
N GLN A 564 14.34 -12.52 -3.51
CA GLN A 564 14.65 -11.23 -2.90
C GLN A 564 15.83 -10.56 -3.59
N GLY A 565 15.52 -9.61 -4.48
CA GLY A 565 16.53 -8.84 -5.21
C GLY A 565 17.52 -8.12 -4.30
N ILE A 566 17.09 -7.69 -3.10
CA ILE A 566 17.95 -7.00 -2.13
C ILE A 566 19.13 -7.86 -1.63
N LEU A 567 18.92 -9.16 -1.38
CA LEU A 567 20.00 -10.06 -0.95
C LEU A 567 21.04 -10.25 -2.07
N ILE A 568 20.57 -10.37 -3.32
CA ILE A 568 21.45 -10.53 -4.49
C ILE A 568 22.26 -9.25 -4.73
N ILE A 569 21.64 -8.08 -4.64
CA ILE A 569 22.32 -6.79 -4.80
C ILE A 569 23.34 -6.56 -3.68
N ALA A 570 22.99 -6.89 -2.43
CA ALA A 570 23.92 -6.81 -1.31
C ALA A 570 25.11 -7.79 -1.47
N LEU A 571 24.87 -9.00 -2.01
CA LEU A 571 25.94 -9.96 -2.28
C LEU A 571 26.89 -9.46 -3.36
N ALA A 572 26.34 -8.92 -4.44
CA ALA A 572 27.14 -8.33 -5.51
C ALA A 572 28.00 -7.15 -5.02
N GLU A 573 27.48 -6.34 -4.09
CA GLU A 573 28.23 -5.26 -3.44
C GLU A 573 29.42 -5.81 -2.63
N CYS A 574 29.23 -6.91 -1.89
CA CYS A 574 30.31 -7.56 -1.14
C CYS A 574 31.38 -8.17 -2.07
N LEU A 575 30.95 -8.78 -3.19
CA LEU A 575 31.86 -9.33 -4.20
C LEU A 575 32.64 -8.22 -4.91
N PHE A 576 32.01 -7.08 -5.18
CA PHE A 576 32.68 -5.90 -5.72
C PHE A 576 33.77 -5.39 -4.76
N ALA A 577 33.46 -5.31 -3.46
CA ALA A 577 34.43 -4.88 -2.45
C ALA A 577 35.60 -5.86 -2.24
N GLN A 578 35.43 -7.13 -2.64
CA GLN A 578 36.51 -8.12 -2.70
C GLN A 578 37.24 -8.15 -4.06
N GLU A 579 36.99 -7.19 -4.94
CA GLU A 579 37.55 -7.11 -6.30
C GLU A 579 37.18 -8.31 -7.21
N LYS A 580 36.18 -9.11 -6.83
CA LYS A 580 35.65 -10.23 -7.63
C LYS A 580 34.65 -9.74 -8.68
N LEU A 581 35.08 -8.79 -9.53
CA LEU A 581 34.21 -8.03 -10.43
C LEU A 581 33.36 -8.91 -11.35
N GLY A 582 33.97 -9.93 -11.97
CA GLY A 582 33.25 -10.85 -12.86
C GLY A 582 32.22 -11.75 -12.15
N GLU A 583 32.35 -11.97 -10.84
CA GLU A 583 31.31 -12.65 -10.06
C GLU A 583 30.20 -11.69 -9.62
N ALA A 584 30.55 -10.45 -9.28
CA ALA A 584 29.59 -9.40 -8.97
C ALA A 584 28.63 -9.14 -10.15
N GLU A 585 29.16 -9.03 -11.38
CA GLU A 585 28.35 -8.87 -12.59
C GLU A 585 27.42 -10.05 -12.86
N ARG A 586 27.95 -11.28 -12.82
CA ARG A 586 27.14 -12.50 -12.99
C ARG A 586 26.03 -12.57 -11.95
N THR A 587 26.31 -12.14 -10.72
CA THR A 587 25.33 -12.09 -9.63
C THR A 587 24.22 -11.07 -9.94
N LEU A 588 24.56 -9.87 -10.44
CA LEU A 588 23.57 -8.87 -10.83
C LEU A 588 22.73 -9.28 -12.04
N CYS A 589 23.28 -10.00 -13.01
CA CYS A 589 22.52 -10.54 -14.14
C CYS A 589 21.34 -11.43 -13.71
N ARG A 590 21.44 -12.07 -12.54
CA ARG A 590 20.33 -12.86 -11.96
C ARG A 590 19.12 -12.00 -11.62
N VAL A 591 19.31 -10.72 -11.28
CA VAL A 591 18.20 -9.81 -10.93
C VAL A 591 17.26 -9.63 -12.12
N SER A 592 17.80 -9.41 -13.32
CA SER A 592 17.01 -9.26 -14.56
C SER A 592 16.50 -10.60 -15.08
N GLN A 593 17.32 -11.65 -15.06
CA GLN A 593 16.95 -13.01 -15.51
C GLN A 593 15.79 -13.59 -14.70
N CYS A 594 15.80 -13.41 -13.38
CA CYS A 594 14.76 -13.91 -12.48
C CYS A 594 13.55 -12.96 -12.36
N ARG A 595 13.52 -11.83 -13.10
CA ARG A 595 12.45 -10.82 -13.07
C ARG A 595 12.05 -10.41 -11.65
N LEU A 596 13.04 -10.20 -10.78
CA LEU A 596 12.79 -9.91 -9.37
C LEU A 596 12.14 -8.53 -9.21
N LYS A 597 11.13 -8.45 -8.34
CA LYS A 597 10.45 -7.19 -8.02
C LYS A 597 11.35 -6.33 -7.13
N LEU A 598 11.85 -5.23 -7.67
CA LEU A 598 12.73 -4.30 -6.96
C LEU A 598 11.95 -3.16 -6.28
N MET A 599 12.22 -2.95 -5.01
CA MET A 599 11.76 -1.79 -4.25
C MET A 599 12.60 -0.55 -4.57
N LYS A 600 12.16 0.63 -4.13
CA LYS A 600 12.86 1.90 -4.39
C LYS A 600 14.33 1.85 -3.99
N MET A 601 14.63 1.28 -2.82
CA MET A 601 15.99 1.19 -2.29
C MET A 601 16.86 0.24 -3.12
N ASP A 602 16.30 -0.89 -3.53
CA ASP A 602 16.99 -1.89 -4.34
C ASP A 602 17.40 -1.29 -5.69
N LYS A 603 16.53 -0.49 -6.32
CA LYS A 603 16.83 0.22 -7.57
C LYS A 603 17.97 1.22 -7.42
N LEU A 604 17.99 1.96 -6.32
CA LEU A 604 19.09 2.89 -6.01
C LEU A 604 20.41 2.13 -5.84
N ARG A 605 20.45 1.08 -5.01
CA ARG A 605 21.66 0.27 -4.79
C ARG A 605 22.14 -0.42 -6.06
N LEU A 606 21.21 -0.93 -6.88
CA LEU A 606 21.53 -1.56 -8.16
C LEU A 606 22.20 -0.56 -9.11
N ALA A 607 21.59 0.62 -9.30
CA ALA A 607 22.15 1.64 -10.18
C ALA A 607 23.54 2.11 -9.71
N ILE A 608 23.72 2.30 -8.40
CA ILE A 608 25.04 2.66 -7.83
C ILE A 608 26.07 1.57 -8.12
N LEU A 609 25.75 0.30 -7.85
CA LEU A 609 26.70 -0.79 -8.05
C LEU A 609 27.04 -1.01 -9.53
N GLN A 610 26.05 -0.93 -10.43
CA GLN A 610 26.28 -0.98 -11.87
C GLN A 610 27.17 0.18 -12.34
N ALA A 611 26.95 1.38 -11.80
CA ALA A 611 27.78 2.53 -12.12
C ALA A 611 29.24 2.31 -11.70
N LYS A 612 29.50 1.85 -10.47
CA LYS A 612 30.85 1.53 -9.98
C LYS A 612 31.54 0.46 -10.82
N LEU A 613 30.83 -0.63 -11.17
CA LEU A 613 31.37 -1.70 -12.01
C LEU A 613 31.81 -1.16 -13.38
N SER A 614 30.92 -0.44 -14.08
CA SER A 614 31.24 0.17 -15.37
C SER A 614 32.37 1.21 -15.26
N HIS A 615 32.44 1.95 -14.15
CA HIS A 615 33.47 2.95 -13.89
C HIS A 615 34.85 2.30 -13.78
N VAL A 616 35.01 1.28 -12.92
CA VAL A 616 36.28 0.56 -12.75
C VAL A 616 36.73 -0.15 -14.04
N GLN A 617 35.77 -0.57 -14.87
CA GLN A 617 36.05 -1.17 -16.19
C GLN A 617 36.32 -0.16 -17.31
N SER A 618 36.42 1.14 -17.00
CA SER A 618 36.59 2.21 -17.99
C SER A 618 35.47 2.32 -19.04
N GLN A 619 34.29 1.76 -18.75
CA GLN A 619 33.07 1.90 -19.56
C GLN A 619 32.33 3.18 -19.17
N PHE A 620 33.00 4.32 -19.34
CA PHE A 620 32.57 5.63 -18.83
C PHE A 620 31.17 6.04 -19.31
N GLY A 621 30.76 5.67 -20.54
CA GLY A 621 29.42 5.95 -21.06
C GLY A 621 28.31 5.30 -20.22
N GLU A 622 28.46 4.02 -19.93
CA GLU A 622 27.51 3.28 -19.10
C GLU A 622 27.59 3.72 -17.63
N ALA A 623 28.80 3.97 -17.12
CA ALA A 623 28.99 4.51 -15.77
C ALA A 623 28.21 5.81 -15.57
N PHE A 624 28.32 6.77 -16.50
CA PHE A 624 27.59 8.03 -16.43
C PHE A 624 26.06 7.82 -16.45
N ARG A 625 25.59 6.91 -17.30
CA ARG A 625 24.16 6.57 -17.40
C ARG A 625 23.63 6.02 -16.08
N TYR A 626 24.34 5.07 -15.47
CA TYR A 626 23.94 4.48 -14.20
C TYR A 626 24.06 5.44 -13.02
N TRP A 627 25.08 6.31 -12.98
CA TRP A 627 25.16 7.37 -11.96
C TRP A 627 23.99 8.36 -12.07
N THR A 628 23.59 8.69 -13.29
CA THR A 628 22.41 9.54 -13.54
C THR A 628 21.12 8.85 -13.10
N GLU A 629 20.99 7.54 -13.34
CA GLU A 629 19.88 6.73 -12.85
C GLU A 629 19.86 6.66 -11.31
N ALA A 630 21.01 6.48 -10.67
CA ALA A 630 21.16 6.52 -9.22
C ALA A 630 20.71 7.87 -8.65
N MET A 631 21.13 8.99 -9.25
CA MET A 631 20.69 10.33 -8.85
C MET A 631 19.17 10.53 -9.00
N SER A 632 18.57 9.99 -10.08
CA SER A 632 17.11 10.02 -10.28
C SER A 632 16.36 9.22 -9.19
N ASN A 633 16.88 8.03 -8.85
CA ASN A 633 16.32 7.21 -7.77
C ASN A 633 16.50 7.86 -6.39
N LEU A 634 17.64 8.52 -6.14
CA LEU A 634 17.96 9.20 -4.88
C LEU A 634 16.95 10.30 -4.53
N ARG A 635 16.46 11.05 -5.53
CA ARG A 635 15.44 12.11 -5.35
C ARG A 635 14.12 11.63 -4.75
N GLN A 636 13.91 10.32 -4.65
CA GLN A 636 12.71 9.73 -4.04
C GLN A 636 12.84 9.54 -2.52
N PHE A 637 14.00 9.87 -1.94
CA PHE A 637 14.30 9.69 -0.52
C PHE A 637 14.56 11.05 0.14
N ASN A 638 14.04 11.20 1.36
CA ASN A 638 14.35 12.34 2.22
C ASN A 638 15.69 12.15 2.96
N LEU A 639 16.09 10.88 3.17
CA LEU A 639 17.41 10.47 3.70
C LEU A 639 18.57 10.77 2.74
N ALA A 640 18.34 11.55 1.68
CA ALA A 640 19.37 11.95 0.72
C ALA A 640 20.33 12.93 1.40
N SER A 641 21.21 12.41 2.25
CA SER A 641 22.25 13.20 2.86
C SER A 641 23.09 13.85 1.77
N GLY A 642 23.61 15.04 2.09
CA GLY A 642 24.59 15.72 1.24
C GLY A 642 25.71 14.76 0.83
N ARG A 643 26.14 13.86 1.72
CA ARG A 643 27.23 12.91 1.44
C ARG A 643 26.95 11.93 0.30
N THR A 644 25.80 11.28 0.25
CA THR A 644 25.49 10.34 -0.86
C THR A 644 25.38 11.09 -2.19
N THR A 645 24.71 12.25 -2.18
CA THR A 645 24.59 13.12 -3.35
C THR A 645 25.97 13.58 -3.83
N ARG A 646 26.82 14.00 -2.90
CA ARG A 646 28.22 14.40 -3.13
C ARG A 646 29.01 13.28 -3.80
N THR A 647 28.97 12.06 -3.26
CA THR A 647 29.70 10.92 -3.83
C THR A 647 29.23 10.59 -5.25
N ILE A 648 27.93 10.66 -5.55
CA ILE A 648 27.44 10.44 -6.92
C ILE A 648 27.89 11.57 -7.86
N LEU A 649 27.79 12.83 -7.45
CA LEU A 649 28.24 13.98 -8.25
C LEU A 649 29.75 13.93 -8.53
N LEU A 650 30.57 13.60 -7.52
CA LEU A 650 32.01 13.37 -7.70
C LEU A 650 32.29 12.26 -8.71
N SER A 651 31.56 11.15 -8.64
CA SER A 651 31.68 10.06 -9.60
C SER A 651 31.32 10.52 -11.02
N GLN A 652 30.28 11.34 -11.17
CA GLN A 652 29.91 11.92 -12.47
C GLN A 652 30.98 12.87 -13.02
N CYS A 653 31.54 13.75 -12.17
CA CYS A 653 32.64 14.65 -12.57
C CYS A 653 33.85 13.87 -13.08
N ASP A 654 34.26 12.82 -12.35
CA ASP A 654 35.38 11.96 -12.74
C ASP A 654 35.15 11.29 -14.09
N VAL A 655 33.97 10.70 -14.29
CA VAL A 655 33.57 10.09 -15.58
C VAL A 655 33.57 11.12 -16.72
N LEU A 656 33.03 12.33 -16.51
CA LEU A 656 32.98 13.37 -17.52
C LEU A 656 34.37 13.90 -17.89
N LYS A 657 35.27 13.99 -16.92
CA LYS A 657 36.68 14.34 -17.11
C LYS A 657 37.37 13.31 -18.01
N HIS A 658 37.17 12.01 -17.74
CA HIS A 658 37.70 10.93 -18.58
C HIS A 658 37.11 10.89 -20.00
N GLN A 659 35.88 11.38 -20.19
CA GLN A 659 35.25 11.53 -21.51
C GLN A 659 35.65 12.82 -22.26
N GLY A 660 36.40 13.73 -21.63
CA GLY A 660 36.75 15.02 -22.21
C GLY A 660 35.57 16.01 -22.30
N LEU A 661 34.47 15.77 -21.58
CA LEU A 661 33.28 16.62 -21.57
C LEU A 661 33.38 17.75 -20.52
N PHE A 662 34.41 18.58 -20.64
CA PHE A 662 34.80 19.58 -19.63
C PHE A 662 33.71 20.62 -19.30
N ASP A 663 32.84 20.95 -20.25
CA ASP A 663 31.73 21.90 -19.98
C ASP A 663 30.66 21.31 -19.07
N LEU A 664 30.32 20.02 -19.26
CA LEU A 664 29.37 19.31 -18.40
C LEU A 664 30.00 19.02 -17.04
N GLU A 665 31.28 18.67 -17.04
CA GLU A 665 32.07 18.46 -15.83
C GLU A 665 32.03 19.72 -14.96
N ARG A 666 32.38 20.89 -15.51
CA ARG A 666 32.34 22.17 -14.79
C ARG A 666 30.95 22.49 -14.23
N ARG A 667 29.89 22.24 -15.01
CA ARG A 667 28.50 22.43 -14.53
C ARG A 667 28.15 21.51 -13.37
N THR A 668 28.61 20.25 -13.42
CA THR A 668 28.39 19.27 -12.35
C THR A 668 29.18 19.64 -11.10
N ARG A 669 30.41 20.14 -11.27
CA ARG A 669 31.25 20.67 -10.19
C ARG A 669 30.61 21.88 -9.52
N ASN A 670 30.05 22.82 -10.27
CA ASN A 670 29.30 23.94 -9.68
C ASN A 670 28.09 23.48 -8.84
N GLN A 671 27.45 22.35 -9.20
CA GLN A 671 26.38 21.77 -8.38
C GLN A 671 26.92 21.15 -7.10
N LEU A 672 28.12 20.57 -7.15
CA LEU A 672 28.83 20.04 -5.99
C LEU A 672 29.21 21.16 -5.02
N ASP A 673 29.79 22.25 -5.52
CA ASP A 673 30.18 23.40 -4.70
C ASP A 673 28.95 24.00 -3.99
N ALA A 674 27.85 24.20 -4.74
CA ALA A 674 26.59 24.67 -4.16
C ALA A 674 25.98 23.71 -3.13
N LEU A 675 26.18 22.40 -3.30
CA LEU A 675 25.76 21.40 -2.32
C LEU A 675 26.60 21.50 -1.03
N GLU A 676 27.93 21.64 -1.16
CA GLU A 676 28.85 21.76 -0.02
C GLU A 676 28.60 23.04 0.78
N GLU A 677 28.24 24.15 0.13
CA GLU A 677 27.83 25.39 0.79
C GLU A 677 26.51 25.26 1.57
N CYS A 678 25.62 24.36 1.14
CA CYS A 678 24.29 24.15 1.75
C CYS A 678 24.21 22.94 2.68
N ALA A 679 25.27 22.15 2.81
CA ALA A 679 25.23 20.89 3.55
C ALA A 679 25.39 21.12 5.05
N ASP A 680 24.30 20.98 5.81
CA ASP A 680 24.39 20.82 7.26
C ASP A 680 25.07 19.47 7.59
N ALA A 681 25.94 19.45 8.59
CA ALA A 681 26.62 18.24 9.07
C ALA A 681 25.68 17.23 9.77
N VAL A 682 24.38 17.49 9.75
CA VAL A 682 23.35 16.75 10.49
C VAL A 682 22.59 15.84 9.52
N GLY A 683 22.63 14.53 9.75
CA GLY A 683 21.86 13.56 8.97
C GLY A 683 22.52 12.19 8.79
N ALA A 684 21.92 11.33 7.96
CA ALA A 684 22.40 9.98 7.68
C ALA A 684 23.65 9.95 6.78
N LEU A 685 24.83 9.74 7.35
CA LEU A 685 26.10 9.75 6.62
C LEU A 685 26.35 8.47 5.81
N TYR A 686 26.03 7.30 6.37
CA TYR A 686 26.44 5.98 5.85
C TYR A 686 25.24 5.05 5.58
N TRP A 687 24.15 5.61 5.04
CA TRP A 687 22.93 4.84 4.78
C TRP A 687 22.98 4.00 3.49
N ILE A 688 23.79 4.42 2.50
CA ILE A 688 24.17 3.57 1.36
C ILE A 688 25.50 2.88 1.69
N PRO A 689 25.50 1.55 1.87
CA PRO A 689 26.72 0.80 2.17
C PRO A 689 27.70 0.81 0.98
N GLY A 690 29.00 0.79 1.27
CA GLY A 690 30.08 0.70 0.28
C GLY A 690 30.42 2.01 -0.44
N LEU A 691 29.60 3.06 -0.30
CA LEU A 691 29.94 4.39 -0.82
C LEU A 691 31.08 5.06 -0.03
N ARG A 692 31.31 4.65 1.23
CA ARG A 692 32.48 5.10 2.00
C ARG A 692 33.77 4.68 1.30
N HIS A 693 33.89 3.40 0.97
CA HIS A 693 35.05 2.84 0.25
C HIS A 693 35.17 3.43 -1.16
N TRP A 694 34.04 3.60 -1.85
CA TRP A 694 34.03 4.21 -3.18
C TRP A 694 34.53 5.67 -3.16
N LEU A 695 34.15 6.44 -2.14
CA LEU A 695 34.64 7.81 -1.99
C LEU A 695 36.16 7.83 -1.79
N ASN A 696 36.69 6.92 -0.95
CA ASN A 696 38.14 6.78 -0.76
C ASN A 696 38.83 6.41 -2.08
N TYR A 697 38.24 5.53 -2.89
CA TYR A 697 38.74 5.19 -4.23
C TYR A 697 38.83 6.42 -5.14
N LEU A 698 37.78 7.24 -5.21
CA LEU A 698 37.77 8.47 -6.02
C LEU A 698 38.81 9.50 -5.55
N GLU A 699 39.06 9.58 -4.25
CA GLU A 699 40.06 10.47 -3.64
C GLU A 699 41.50 9.98 -3.88
N GLN A 700 41.70 8.69 -4.12
CA GLN A 700 43.01 8.11 -4.47
C GLN A 700 43.30 8.17 -5.98
N CYS A 701 42.27 8.21 -6.83
CA CYS A 701 42.40 8.27 -8.28
C CYS A 701 42.48 9.70 -8.85
N ASN A 702 42.09 10.72 -8.09
CA ASN A 702 42.26 12.14 -8.43
C ASN A 702 43.57 12.69 -7.88
#